data_AF-A0AAW4NU75-F1
#
_entry.id   AF-A0AAW4NU75-F1
#
_cell.length_a   1.000
_cell.length_b   1.000
_cell.length_c   1.000
_cell.angle_alpha   90.00
_cell.angle_beta   90.00
_cell.angle_gamma   90.00
#
_symmetry.space_group_name_H-M   'P 1'
#
loop_
_entity.id
_entity.type
_entity.pdbx_description
1 polymer ?
#
loop_
_entity_poly.entity_id
_entity_poly.type
_entity_poly.pdbx_seq_one_letter_code
_entity_poly.pdbx_strand_id
1 'polypeptide(L)'
;MRRYLLPSPDHPENNVKYHYGGINSSYNRIGRLMLREDGSGAIEYYYGKMGEVLKTVRTLIVPNQAVATYVTQWKYDSHNRLLEMIYPDEEKVTYGYNLGGQVDHVRGYKSYGYDYVNKIGYDKFEQRTYLKYCNGAETFYSYDPARRRLQNLVVNAKAGIIMDNAYSYDAVSNVLGIKNNAPLPQSGKAGGQMSHSYTYDPLYRLASATGTYKGTDNKSASYTLSMGYDNMHRITSKKQHLTQSNVQFNGTLNAGYELAYTYGSAEGKKFQLDNVRDINYRTEETPTESTNINNGHKYTYDANGNLVYINTSRVKKDGKEDEKTTEQKYRWDEENRLLAADENGFVSNYWYDADGERTVKTSGENEAIYVNSEFSGGNTGTARFSLYVSPYLVAGQGGKYTKHIYIGSQRIVSKLGDLASYGADPRRIPYAGNEADGLTINYKDKYAKQLQSIKDNYKAFDQPYNGKDNDDYVNGQGFCCNDGTPEAAQAMVRTRAANGNFKPNDDYEKMQFYYHPDHLGSSNYITNLDGEVSQHIEYVPFGEVFIEERNNTWNTPYLFNAKEFDEETGMYYYGARYYEPRLSLWMSIDPISNYDPRNSENYLDGEHNGGVLNYLNLNPYIYCYQSPVKLKDPNGKQVIAVHGTWSSNKTWQNQSGINRYTRKTFGNKSFNYSFNWSGGNYTSMRTTAAKNLVKKALELRRSLPRSEPLTIVGHSHGGNVGIEAINLMVTMPEFKDVKINLLTINTPVRNDYQLSKEAQQRVTHINVYDPSDPVQIKGGNSFRVLPDNPSTTKGTGEYGQAGRMFKNAKNIRVNNPQGFIDHWEGARNVMYPVFGDFHNSHNRVKDWENK
;
A
#
# COMPACT_ATOMS: atom_id res chain seq x y z
N MET A 1 -17.99 17.43 22.03
CA MET A 1 -17.34 16.80 20.85
C MET A 1 -15.89 17.29 20.81
N ARG A 2 -14.89 16.43 20.57
CA ARG A 2 -13.50 16.88 20.35
C ARG A 2 -13.24 16.91 18.84
N ARG A 3 -12.67 18.03 18.37
CA ARG A 3 -12.20 18.23 16.99
C ARG A 3 -10.68 18.35 17.02
N TYR A 4 -10.01 17.67 16.09
CA TYR A 4 -8.58 17.81 15.82
C TYR A 4 -8.40 18.14 14.35
N LEU A 5 -7.57 19.15 14.06
CA LEU A 5 -7.20 19.58 12.71
C LEU A 5 -5.72 19.24 12.49
N LEU A 6 -5.40 18.60 11.37
CA LEU A 6 -4.03 18.51 10.86
C LEU A 6 -3.90 19.54 9.71
N PRO A 7 -3.04 20.57 9.86
CA PRO A 7 -2.89 21.62 8.86
C PRO A 7 -1.94 21.21 7.73
N SER A 8 -2.42 21.33 6.49
CA SER A 8 -1.64 21.34 5.25
C SER A 8 -1.35 22.80 4.88
N PRO A 9 -0.12 23.31 5.08
CA PRO A 9 0.16 24.73 4.94
C PRO A 9 0.14 25.21 3.49
N ASP A 10 0.68 24.41 2.57
CA ASP A 10 0.75 24.73 1.14
C ASP A 10 -0.52 24.29 0.40
N HIS A 11 -1.22 23.27 0.92
CA HIS A 11 -2.44 22.68 0.35
C HIS A 11 -3.61 22.63 1.37
N PRO A 12 -4.13 23.78 1.85
CA PRO A 12 -5.16 23.84 2.89
C PRO A 12 -6.52 23.22 2.50
N GLU A 13 -6.72 22.83 1.24
CA GLU A 13 -7.81 21.97 0.79
C GLU A 13 -7.73 20.55 1.37
N ASN A 14 -6.53 20.05 1.65
CA ASN A 14 -6.27 18.68 2.14
C ASN A 14 -6.40 18.53 3.67
N ASN A 15 -6.55 19.64 4.39
CA ASN A 15 -6.76 19.74 5.83
C ASN A 15 -7.72 18.66 6.41
N VAL A 16 -7.19 17.81 7.29
CA VAL A 16 -7.94 16.69 7.89
C VAL A 16 -8.59 17.11 9.21
N LYS A 17 -9.88 16.79 9.38
CA LYS A 17 -10.62 16.98 10.66
C LYS A 17 -11.21 15.67 11.16
N TYR A 18 -10.98 15.39 12.45
CA TYR A 18 -11.53 14.22 13.13
C TYR A 18 -12.60 14.61 14.14
N HIS A 19 -13.78 13.97 14.09
CA HIS A 19 -14.88 14.18 15.02
C HIS A 19 -15.24 12.89 15.75
N TYR A 20 -15.18 12.93 17.09
CA TYR A 20 -15.44 11.79 17.96
C TYR A 20 -16.82 11.86 18.61
N GLY A 21 -17.52 10.71 18.70
CA GLY A 21 -18.85 10.62 19.29
C GLY A 21 -18.89 11.03 20.76
N GLY A 22 -19.93 11.78 21.14
CA GLY A 22 -20.19 12.23 22.50
C GLY A 22 -20.89 11.18 23.36
N ILE A 23 -21.26 11.56 24.59
CA ILE A 23 -21.91 10.67 25.58
C ILE A 23 -23.29 10.17 25.13
N ASN A 24 -23.97 10.89 24.25
CA ASN A 24 -25.30 10.55 23.74
C ASN A 24 -25.26 9.97 22.31
N SER A 25 -24.06 9.68 21.77
CA SER A 25 -23.92 9.29 20.37
C SER A 25 -24.45 7.89 20.09
N SER A 26 -25.24 7.80 19.02
CA SER A 26 -25.86 6.60 18.47
C SER A 26 -24.83 5.59 17.91
N TYR A 27 -25.31 4.44 17.40
CA TYR A 27 -24.51 3.47 16.64
C TYR A 27 -23.15 3.05 17.27
N ASN A 28 -23.13 2.92 18.59
CA ASN A 28 -21.94 2.60 19.40
C ASN A 28 -20.76 3.58 19.24
N ARG A 29 -21.01 4.84 18.86
CA ARG A 29 -19.99 5.84 18.54
C ARG A 29 -19.35 6.55 19.74
N ILE A 30 -19.87 6.38 20.96
CA ILE A 30 -19.37 7.05 22.17
C ILE A 30 -17.84 6.87 22.30
N GLY A 31 -17.08 7.97 22.24
CA GLY A 31 -15.62 7.98 22.32
C GLY A 31 -14.86 7.41 21.09
N ARG A 32 -15.57 6.93 20.06
CA ARG A 32 -14.99 6.44 18.79
C ARG A 32 -14.99 7.55 17.74
N LEU A 33 -14.16 7.39 16.71
CA LEU A 33 -14.18 8.26 15.53
C LEU A 33 -15.51 8.09 14.80
N MET A 34 -16.35 9.12 14.77
CA MET A 34 -17.66 9.10 14.14
C MET A 34 -17.59 9.57 12.69
N LEU A 35 -16.80 10.62 12.43
CA LEU A 35 -16.71 11.28 11.13
C LEU A 35 -15.28 11.80 10.93
N ARG A 36 -14.71 11.58 9.74
CA ARG A 36 -13.49 12.22 9.26
C ARG A 36 -13.82 13.07 8.04
N GLU A 37 -13.38 14.33 8.03
CA GLU A 37 -13.30 15.17 6.83
C GLU A 37 -11.84 15.20 6.36
N ASP A 38 -11.60 15.14 5.06
CA ASP A 38 -10.28 15.32 4.44
C ASP A 38 -10.43 15.93 3.03
N GLY A 39 -9.34 16.10 2.28
CA GLY A 39 -9.37 16.70 0.94
C GLY A 39 -10.35 16.01 -0.01
N SER A 40 -10.45 14.68 0.07
CA SER A 40 -11.34 13.87 -0.78
C SER A 40 -12.84 14.06 -0.51
N GLY A 41 -13.21 14.54 0.68
CA GLY A 41 -14.61 14.70 1.10
C GLY A 41 -14.79 14.40 2.59
N ALA A 42 -15.57 13.35 2.90
CA ALA A 42 -15.72 12.84 4.27
C ALA A 42 -16.16 11.37 4.33
N ILE A 43 -15.90 10.72 5.47
CA ILE A 43 -16.33 9.36 5.78
C ILE A 43 -16.90 9.27 7.20
N GLU A 44 -18.09 8.69 7.31
CA GLU A 44 -18.85 8.51 8.55
C GLU A 44 -18.89 7.02 8.93
N TYR A 45 -18.60 6.70 10.20
CA TYR A 45 -18.41 5.33 10.70
C TYR A 45 -19.52 4.89 11.65
N TYR A 46 -19.96 3.64 11.53
CA TYR A 46 -20.99 3.02 12.37
C TYR A 46 -20.42 1.73 12.97
N TYR A 47 -20.60 1.53 14.27
CA TYR A 47 -19.92 0.44 14.98
C TYR A 47 -20.90 -0.59 15.54
N GLY A 48 -20.44 -1.84 15.60
CA GLY A 48 -21.12 -2.89 16.33
C GLY A 48 -20.78 -2.89 17.82
N LYS A 49 -21.26 -3.92 18.52
CA LYS A 49 -21.14 -4.00 19.98
C LYS A 49 -19.71 -4.33 20.45
N MET A 50 -18.87 -4.93 19.60
CA MET A 50 -17.48 -5.23 19.89
C MET A 50 -16.53 -4.08 19.49
N GLY A 51 -17.03 -3.07 18.76
CA GLY A 51 -16.27 -1.93 18.24
C GLY A 51 -15.73 -2.13 16.82
N GLU A 52 -16.17 -3.19 16.15
CA GLU A 52 -16.04 -3.46 14.72
C GLU A 52 -16.83 -2.43 13.89
N VAL A 53 -16.37 -2.09 12.68
CA VAL A 53 -17.08 -1.16 11.79
C VAL A 53 -18.11 -1.94 10.97
N LEU A 54 -19.40 -1.69 11.19
CA LEU A 54 -20.50 -2.39 10.49
C LEU A 54 -21.03 -1.63 9.27
N LYS A 55 -20.82 -0.32 9.18
CA LYS A 55 -21.20 0.51 8.03
C LYS A 55 -20.26 1.71 7.94
N THR A 56 -19.92 2.11 6.72
CA THR A 56 -19.39 3.43 6.39
C THR A 56 -20.28 4.11 5.37
N VAL A 57 -20.48 5.41 5.53
CA VAL A 57 -21.01 6.30 4.49
C VAL A 57 -19.86 7.20 4.06
N ARG A 58 -19.43 7.09 2.80
CA ARG A 58 -18.30 7.86 2.26
C ARG A 58 -18.82 8.79 1.16
N THR A 59 -18.69 10.09 1.37
CA THR A 59 -19.01 11.10 0.36
C THR A 59 -17.71 11.64 -0.22
N LEU A 60 -17.55 11.50 -1.52
CA LEU A 60 -16.37 11.89 -2.26
C LEU A 60 -16.70 13.05 -3.21
N ILE A 61 -15.70 13.91 -3.37
CA ILE A 61 -15.70 15.07 -4.24
C ILE A 61 -14.82 14.72 -5.44
N VAL A 62 -15.41 14.66 -6.63
CA VAL A 62 -14.67 14.67 -7.90
C VAL A 62 -14.86 16.06 -8.50
N PRO A 63 -13.85 16.95 -8.44
CA PRO A 63 -14.02 18.32 -8.87
C PRO A 63 -14.34 18.37 -10.37
N ASN A 64 -15.19 19.32 -10.74
CA ASN A 64 -15.74 19.44 -12.10
C ASN A 64 -16.63 18.24 -12.56
N GLN A 65 -16.89 17.22 -11.73
CA GLN A 65 -17.66 16.04 -12.15
C GLN A 65 -18.88 15.76 -11.29
N ALA A 66 -18.73 15.52 -9.98
CA ALA A 66 -19.83 15.18 -9.08
C ALA A 66 -19.41 15.25 -7.60
N VAL A 67 -20.39 15.41 -6.71
CA VAL A 67 -20.31 14.92 -5.33
C VAL A 67 -21.20 13.68 -5.22
N ALA A 68 -20.62 12.57 -4.75
CA ALA A 68 -21.30 11.28 -4.72
C ALA A 68 -21.03 10.55 -3.40
N THR A 69 -22.05 9.85 -2.91
CA THR A 69 -22.02 9.13 -1.63
C THR A 69 -22.21 7.64 -1.85
N TYR A 70 -21.36 6.87 -1.20
CA TYR A 70 -21.31 5.42 -1.30
C TYR A 70 -21.40 4.80 0.09
N VAL A 71 -22.23 3.77 0.20
CA VAL A 71 -22.40 3.02 1.46
C VAL A 71 -21.69 1.68 1.32
N THR A 72 -21.00 1.24 2.37
CA THR A 72 -20.49 -0.12 2.44
C THR A 72 -20.78 -0.65 3.84
N GLN A 73 -21.22 -1.90 3.93
CA GLN A 73 -21.60 -2.52 5.19
C GLN A 73 -20.89 -3.85 5.37
N TRP A 74 -20.66 -4.24 6.62
CA TRP A 74 -20.00 -5.48 6.98
C TRP A 74 -20.74 -6.17 8.12
N LYS A 75 -20.69 -7.50 8.12
CA LYS A 75 -21.13 -8.35 9.23
C LYS A 75 -20.02 -9.31 9.58
N TYR A 76 -19.75 -9.47 10.87
CA TYR A 76 -18.70 -10.34 11.37
C TYR A 76 -19.28 -11.48 12.22
N ASP A 77 -18.51 -12.55 12.39
CA ASP A 77 -18.77 -13.56 13.41
C ASP A 77 -18.17 -13.14 14.78
N SER A 78 -18.38 -13.96 15.81
CA SER A 78 -17.83 -13.72 17.16
C SER A 78 -16.30 -13.80 17.23
N HIS A 79 -15.63 -14.26 16.17
CA HIS A 79 -14.17 -14.26 16.02
C HIS A 79 -13.68 -13.11 15.12
N ASN A 80 -14.54 -12.09 14.88
CA ASN A 80 -14.23 -10.91 14.08
C ASN A 80 -13.85 -11.23 12.61
N ARG A 81 -14.30 -12.37 12.09
CA ARG A 81 -14.13 -12.77 10.68
C ARG A 81 -15.29 -12.25 9.85
N LEU A 82 -15.02 -11.76 8.64
CA LEU A 82 -16.02 -11.16 7.75
C LEU A 82 -16.96 -12.24 7.20
N LEU A 83 -18.23 -12.23 7.59
CA LEU A 83 -19.26 -13.13 7.05
C LEU A 83 -19.94 -12.56 5.80
N GLU A 84 -20.13 -11.25 5.75
CA GLU A 84 -20.94 -10.57 4.73
C GLU A 84 -20.44 -9.15 4.52
N MET A 85 -20.37 -8.72 3.26
CA MET A 85 -20.15 -7.33 2.85
C MET A 85 -21.29 -6.91 1.92
N ILE A 86 -21.92 -5.77 2.16
CA ILE A 86 -22.84 -5.13 1.22
C ILE A 86 -22.07 -3.99 0.54
N TYR A 87 -21.97 -4.09 -0.78
CA TYR A 87 -21.25 -3.14 -1.64
C TYR A 87 -22.10 -1.89 -1.94
N PRO A 88 -21.51 -0.80 -2.45
CA PRO A 88 -22.25 0.42 -2.78
C PRO A 88 -23.34 0.26 -3.84
N ASP A 89 -23.27 -0.79 -4.67
CA ASP A 89 -24.31 -1.15 -5.63
C ASP A 89 -25.39 -2.09 -5.07
N GLU A 90 -25.43 -2.22 -3.74
CA GLU A 90 -26.34 -3.09 -2.96
C GLU A 90 -26.14 -4.60 -3.14
N GLU A 91 -25.12 -5.05 -3.90
CA GLU A 91 -24.78 -6.47 -3.91
C GLU A 91 -24.25 -6.91 -2.55
N LYS A 92 -24.85 -8.00 -2.04
CA LYS A 92 -24.43 -8.68 -0.82
C LYS A 92 -23.50 -9.84 -1.16
N VAL A 93 -22.25 -9.76 -0.72
CA VAL A 93 -21.24 -10.82 -0.88
C VAL A 93 -20.99 -11.49 0.46
N THR A 94 -21.04 -12.82 0.49
CA THR A 94 -20.90 -13.64 1.69
C THR A 94 -19.70 -14.57 1.58
N TYR A 95 -19.08 -14.84 2.74
CA TYR A 95 -17.87 -15.65 2.87
C TYR A 95 -18.14 -16.86 3.78
N GLY A 96 -18.01 -18.06 3.23
CA GLY A 96 -17.99 -19.30 3.99
C GLY A 96 -16.63 -19.56 4.60
N TYR A 97 -16.60 -20.32 5.70
CA TYR A 97 -15.35 -20.70 6.37
C TYR A 97 -15.36 -22.18 6.75
N ASN A 98 -14.23 -22.85 6.50
CA ASN A 98 -14.00 -24.21 6.94
C ASN A 98 -13.77 -24.30 8.47
N LEU A 99 -13.73 -25.52 9.01
CA LEU A 99 -13.46 -25.77 10.44
C LEU A 99 -12.06 -25.31 10.90
N GLY A 100 -11.10 -25.15 9.98
CA GLY A 100 -9.79 -24.56 10.24
C GLY A 100 -9.80 -23.03 10.33
N GLY A 101 -10.95 -22.39 10.09
CA GLY A 101 -11.14 -20.96 10.19
C GLY A 101 -10.88 -20.18 8.89
N GLN A 102 -10.55 -20.86 7.80
CA GLN A 102 -10.13 -20.26 6.51
C GLN A 102 -11.33 -20.15 5.55
N VAL A 103 -11.32 -19.17 4.65
CA VAL A 103 -12.39 -18.99 3.64
C VAL A 103 -12.45 -20.23 2.75
N ASP A 104 -13.64 -20.79 2.50
CA ASP A 104 -13.83 -21.98 1.66
C ASP A 104 -14.73 -21.78 0.43
N HIS A 105 -15.64 -20.81 0.46
CA HIS A 105 -16.44 -20.36 -0.69
C HIS A 105 -16.83 -18.88 -0.56
N VAL A 106 -17.19 -18.26 -1.69
CA VAL A 106 -17.60 -16.85 -1.77
C VAL A 106 -18.81 -16.73 -2.67
N ARG A 107 -19.89 -16.12 -2.19
CA ARG A 107 -21.19 -16.06 -2.88
C ARG A 107 -21.80 -14.67 -2.90
N GLY A 108 -22.18 -14.21 -4.10
CA GLY A 108 -22.92 -12.97 -4.33
C GLY A 108 -24.43 -13.15 -4.30
N TYR A 109 -25.14 -12.09 -3.93
CA TYR A 109 -26.59 -12.00 -3.96
C TYR A 109 -27.05 -10.57 -4.24
N LYS A 110 -27.93 -10.41 -5.22
CA LYS A 110 -28.60 -9.15 -5.56
C LYS A 110 -30.07 -9.45 -5.90
N SER A 111 -30.51 -9.27 -7.15
CA SER A 111 -31.81 -9.75 -7.62
C SER A 111 -31.91 -11.29 -7.67
N TYR A 112 -30.76 -11.97 -7.75
CA TYR A 112 -30.61 -13.42 -7.66
C TYR A 112 -29.26 -13.76 -6.99
N GLY A 113 -29.08 -15.01 -6.55
CA GLY A 113 -27.86 -15.49 -5.91
C GLY A 113 -26.99 -16.34 -6.82
N TYR A 114 -25.67 -16.16 -6.75
CA TYR A 114 -24.67 -16.84 -7.58
C TYR A 114 -23.34 -16.93 -6.84
N ASP A 115 -22.55 -17.97 -7.10
CA ASP A 115 -21.24 -18.13 -6.49
C ASP A 115 -20.17 -17.37 -7.29
N TYR A 116 -19.12 -16.90 -6.63
CA TYR A 116 -17.86 -16.44 -7.25
C TYR A 116 -16.77 -17.51 -7.10
N VAL A 117 -16.72 -18.13 -5.92
CA VAL A 117 -15.75 -19.19 -5.59
C VAL A 117 -16.53 -20.35 -4.99
N ASN A 118 -16.50 -21.50 -5.67
CA ASN A 118 -17.25 -22.69 -5.29
C ASN A 118 -16.49 -23.51 -4.23
N LYS A 119 -15.15 -23.46 -4.24
CA LYS A 119 -14.31 -24.20 -3.28
C LYS A 119 -12.90 -23.62 -3.19
N ILE A 120 -12.32 -23.67 -1.98
CA ILE A 120 -10.89 -23.50 -1.73
C ILE A 120 -10.37 -24.69 -0.92
N GLY A 121 -9.23 -25.24 -1.32
CA GLY A 121 -8.50 -26.27 -0.59
C GLY A 121 -7.22 -25.71 0.00
N TYR A 122 -6.84 -26.19 1.17
CA TYR A 122 -5.60 -25.85 1.87
C TYR A 122 -4.94 -27.13 2.39
N ASP A 123 -3.64 -27.08 2.63
CA ASP A 123 -2.94 -28.12 3.37
C ASP A 123 -2.84 -27.82 4.88
N LYS A 124 -2.22 -28.75 5.62
CA LYS A 124 -2.02 -28.68 7.07
C LYS A 124 -1.15 -27.51 7.57
N PHE A 125 -0.53 -26.74 6.66
CA PHE A 125 0.24 -25.52 6.96
C PHE A 125 -0.49 -24.26 6.49
N GLU A 126 -1.78 -24.37 6.20
CA GLU A 126 -2.66 -23.30 5.69
C GLU A 126 -2.28 -22.74 4.31
N GLN A 127 -1.37 -23.38 3.57
CA GLN A 127 -1.09 -22.98 2.19
C GLN A 127 -2.23 -23.48 1.28
N ARG A 128 -2.72 -22.64 0.36
CA ARG A 128 -3.76 -23.02 -0.59
C ARG A 128 -3.22 -24.11 -1.51
N THR A 129 -3.94 -25.22 -1.65
CA THR A 129 -3.62 -26.30 -2.60
C THR A 129 -4.55 -26.31 -3.80
N TYR A 130 -5.73 -25.69 -3.68
CA TYR A 130 -6.78 -25.72 -4.69
C TYR A 130 -7.69 -24.49 -4.62
N LEU A 131 -8.21 -24.05 -5.76
CA LEU A 131 -9.21 -23.00 -5.89
C LEU A 131 -10.13 -23.33 -7.08
N LYS A 132 -11.45 -23.22 -6.92
CA LYS A 132 -12.43 -23.37 -8.00
C LYS A 132 -13.35 -22.17 -8.09
N TYR A 133 -13.31 -21.48 -9.21
CA TYR A 133 -14.24 -20.39 -9.55
C TYR A 133 -15.55 -20.93 -10.15
N CYS A 134 -16.61 -20.12 -10.13
CA CYS A 134 -17.91 -20.53 -10.65
C CYS A 134 -17.95 -20.69 -12.17
N ASN A 135 -17.06 -19.99 -12.89
CA ASN A 135 -16.87 -20.10 -14.35
C ASN A 135 -16.20 -21.42 -14.78
N GLY A 136 -16.01 -22.36 -13.85
CA GLY A 136 -15.40 -23.67 -14.09
C GLY A 136 -13.88 -23.69 -14.03
N ALA A 137 -13.20 -22.55 -13.90
CA ALA A 137 -11.74 -22.53 -13.80
C ALA A 137 -11.26 -23.05 -12.43
N GLU A 138 -10.22 -23.89 -12.48
CA GLU A 138 -9.63 -24.58 -11.32
C GLU A 138 -8.12 -24.31 -11.27
N THR A 139 -7.63 -23.79 -10.14
CA THR A 139 -6.21 -23.57 -9.86
C THR A 139 -5.69 -24.60 -8.87
N PHE A 140 -4.53 -25.19 -9.17
CA PHE A 140 -3.84 -26.17 -8.34
C PHE A 140 -2.46 -25.63 -7.95
N TYR A 141 -2.07 -25.82 -6.69
CA TYR A 141 -0.80 -25.37 -6.14
C TYR A 141 -0.05 -26.56 -5.52
N SER A 142 1.18 -26.80 -5.97
CA SER A 142 2.07 -27.83 -5.41
C SER A 142 3.29 -27.20 -4.76
N TYR A 143 3.68 -27.68 -3.59
CA TYR A 143 4.78 -27.11 -2.79
C TYR A 143 5.89 -28.12 -2.51
N ASP A 144 7.14 -27.61 -2.49
CA ASP A 144 8.32 -28.33 -2.01
C ASP A 144 8.04 -28.87 -0.60
N PRO A 145 8.07 -30.20 -0.37
CA PRO A 145 7.69 -30.79 0.91
C PRO A 145 8.55 -30.30 2.08
N ALA A 146 9.82 -29.96 1.84
CA ALA A 146 10.77 -29.56 2.87
C ALA A 146 10.85 -28.03 3.04
N ARG A 147 10.96 -27.28 1.94
CA ARG A 147 11.16 -25.82 1.94
C ARG A 147 9.88 -25.01 1.79
N ARG A 148 8.75 -25.66 1.51
CA ARG A 148 7.41 -25.06 1.39
C ARG A 148 7.27 -23.97 0.31
N ARG A 149 8.22 -23.92 -0.63
CA ARG A 149 8.21 -23.07 -1.84
C ARG A 149 7.24 -23.64 -2.87
N LEU A 150 6.56 -22.76 -3.61
CA LEU A 150 5.68 -23.16 -4.72
C LEU A 150 6.52 -23.81 -5.82
N GLN A 151 6.32 -25.11 -6.06
CA GLN A 151 7.01 -25.83 -7.14
C GLN A 151 6.26 -25.73 -8.45
N ASN A 152 4.93 -25.73 -8.39
CA ASN A 152 4.09 -25.74 -9.58
C ASN A 152 2.73 -25.08 -9.33
N LEU A 153 2.27 -24.31 -10.31
CA LEU A 153 1.00 -23.58 -10.32
C LEU A 153 0.28 -23.85 -11.64
N VAL A 154 -0.84 -24.56 -11.57
CA VAL A 154 -1.62 -24.98 -12.74
C VAL A 154 -2.98 -24.32 -12.73
N VAL A 155 -3.44 -23.81 -13.87
CA VAL A 155 -4.81 -23.31 -14.07
C VAL A 155 -5.45 -24.08 -15.23
N ASN A 156 -6.51 -24.81 -14.93
CA ASN A 156 -7.36 -25.49 -15.89
C ASN A 156 -8.65 -24.66 -16.06
N ALA A 157 -8.94 -24.20 -17.28
CA ALA A 157 -10.13 -23.43 -17.63
C ALA A 157 -10.97 -24.19 -18.67
N LYS A 158 -12.02 -23.57 -19.21
CA LYS A 158 -12.87 -24.19 -20.25
C LYS A 158 -12.09 -24.59 -21.52
N ALA A 159 -11.00 -23.88 -21.82
CA ALA A 159 -10.10 -24.19 -22.93
C ALA A 159 -9.07 -25.31 -22.62
N GLY A 160 -9.12 -25.91 -21.43
CA GLY A 160 -8.09 -26.80 -20.90
C GLY A 160 -7.07 -26.05 -20.03
N ILE A 161 -5.87 -26.62 -19.89
CA ILE A 161 -4.78 -26.01 -19.11
C ILE A 161 -4.30 -24.74 -19.83
N ILE A 162 -4.44 -23.58 -19.16
CA ILE A 162 -3.98 -22.27 -19.67
C ILE A 162 -2.71 -21.78 -18.97
N MET A 163 -2.37 -22.35 -17.81
CA MET A 163 -1.15 -22.08 -17.06
C MET A 163 -0.66 -23.39 -16.42
N ASP A 164 0.64 -23.66 -16.50
CA ASP A 164 1.34 -24.75 -15.82
C ASP A 164 2.76 -24.29 -15.49
N ASN A 165 2.87 -23.32 -14.59
CA ASN A 165 4.10 -22.65 -14.21
C ASN A 165 4.90 -23.54 -13.25
N ALA A 166 5.98 -24.13 -13.73
CA ALA A 166 6.96 -24.87 -12.93
C ALA A 166 8.13 -23.95 -12.52
N TYR A 167 8.47 -23.95 -11.23
CA TYR A 167 9.44 -23.04 -10.61
C TYR A 167 10.73 -23.75 -10.22
N SER A 168 11.88 -23.12 -10.51
CA SER A 168 13.19 -23.55 -10.01
C SER A 168 13.80 -22.50 -9.08
N TYR A 169 14.60 -22.95 -8.11
CA TYR A 169 15.15 -22.10 -7.05
C TYR A 169 16.60 -22.47 -6.71
N ASP A 170 17.38 -21.49 -6.28
CA ASP A 170 18.66 -21.72 -5.61
C ASP A 170 18.49 -22.08 -4.12
N ALA A 171 19.62 -22.28 -3.43
CA ALA A 171 19.66 -22.60 -2.00
C ALA A 171 19.10 -21.49 -1.10
N VAL A 172 19.20 -20.21 -1.50
CA VAL A 172 18.66 -19.05 -0.75
C VAL A 172 17.26 -18.62 -1.24
N SER A 173 16.61 -19.47 -2.04
CA SER A 173 15.29 -19.28 -2.63
C SER A 173 15.17 -18.07 -3.57
N ASN A 174 16.23 -17.67 -4.28
CA ASN A 174 16.07 -16.87 -5.50
C ASN A 174 15.42 -17.75 -6.57
N VAL A 175 14.55 -17.19 -7.42
CA VAL A 175 13.88 -17.91 -8.51
C VAL A 175 14.85 -18.00 -9.68
N LEU A 176 15.27 -19.19 -10.08
CA LEU A 176 16.21 -19.37 -11.21
C LEU A 176 15.50 -19.46 -12.56
N GLY A 177 14.21 -19.81 -12.57
CA GLY A 177 13.40 -19.86 -13.77
C GLY A 177 11.95 -20.23 -13.49
N ILE A 178 11.11 -19.91 -14.47
CA ILE A 178 9.68 -20.22 -14.48
C ILE A 178 9.39 -20.78 -15.87
N LYS A 179 8.76 -21.95 -15.98
CA LYS A 179 8.40 -22.53 -17.27
C LYS A 179 6.91 -22.89 -17.27
N ASN A 180 6.13 -22.23 -18.12
CA ASN A 180 4.74 -22.59 -18.38
C ASN A 180 4.70 -23.75 -19.38
N ASN A 181 4.31 -24.94 -18.92
CA ASN A 181 4.21 -26.13 -19.75
C ASN A 181 2.80 -26.33 -20.36
N ALA A 182 1.92 -25.34 -20.25
CA ALA A 182 0.59 -25.39 -20.85
C ALA A 182 0.65 -25.74 -22.36
N PRO A 183 -0.33 -26.46 -22.90
CA PRO A 183 -0.45 -26.63 -24.34
C PRO A 183 -0.66 -25.27 -25.04
N LEU A 184 -0.34 -25.20 -26.33
CA LEU A 184 -0.73 -24.05 -27.13
C LEU A 184 -2.27 -23.98 -27.22
N PRO A 185 -2.88 -22.80 -27.13
CA PRO A 185 -4.33 -22.66 -27.25
C PRO A 185 -4.78 -22.93 -28.69
N GLN A 186 -6.11 -22.99 -28.88
CA GLN A 186 -6.70 -23.03 -30.22
C GLN A 186 -6.39 -21.76 -31.03
N SER A 187 -6.39 -21.88 -32.36
CA SER A 187 -6.17 -20.75 -33.28
C SER A 187 -7.05 -19.55 -32.94
N GLY A 188 -6.45 -18.35 -32.94
CA GLY A 188 -7.12 -17.10 -32.55
C GLY A 188 -7.44 -16.92 -31.06
N LYS A 189 -7.07 -17.83 -30.16
CA LYS A 189 -7.20 -17.66 -28.69
C LYS A 189 -5.87 -17.22 -28.05
N ALA A 190 -5.97 -16.47 -26.96
CA ALA A 190 -4.82 -15.95 -26.21
C ALA A 190 -4.18 -17.01 -25.30
N GLY A 191 -2.90 -16.81 -24.96
CA GLY A 191 -2.10 -17.70 -24.12
C GLY A 191 -1.09 -18.53 -24.90
N GLY A 192 -0.26 -19.28 -24.17
CA GLY A 192 0.71 -20.17 -24.78
C GLY A 192 1.81 -20.63 -23.83
N GLN A 193 2.87 -21.19 -24.42
CA GLN A 193 4.05 -21.62 -23.69
C GLN A 193 4.96 -20.44 -23.41
N MET A 194 5.46 -20.33 -22.18
CA MET A 194 6.51 -19.38 -21.82
C MET A 194 7.63 -20.06 -21.04
N SER A 195 8.83 -19.50 -21.12
CA SER A 195 9.95 -19.92 -20.28
C SER A 195 10.79 -18.70 -19.93
N HIS A 196 11.10 -18.52 -18.66
CA HIS A 196 12.04 -17.53 -18.14
C HIS A 196 13.22 -18.20 -17.46
N SER A 197 14.38 -17.54 -17.52
CA SER A 197 15.57 -17.91 -16.76
C SER A 197 16.21 -16.66 -16.19
N TYR A 198 16.71 -16.74 -14.97
CA TYR A 198 17.21 -15.60 -14.20
C TYR A 198 18.57 -15.93 -13.59
N THR A 199 19.47 -14.96 -13.62
CA THR A 199 20.75 -15.04 -12.91
C THR A 199 20.88 -13.87 -11.93
N TYR A 200 21.68 -14.08 -10.87
CA TYR A 200 21.86 -13.10 -9.81
C TYR A 200 23.35 -12.86 -9.56
N ASP A 201 23.69 -11.65 -9.13
CA ASP A 201 25.03 -11.34 -8.65
C ASP A 201 25.25 -11.87 -7.21
N PRO A 202 26.48 -11.81 -6.67
CA PRO A 202 26.77 -12.28 -5.31
C PRO A 202 26.02 -11.55 -4.18
N LEU A 203 25.35 -10.43 -4.47
CA LEU A 203 24.49 -9.68 -3.54
C LEU A 203 22.99 -10.00 -3.74
N TYR A 204 22.68 -11.01 -4.57
CA TYR A 204 21.33 -11.46 -4.94
C TYR A 204 20.47 -10.42 -5.68
N ARG A 205 21.12 -9.46 -6.34
CA ARG A 205 20.49 -8.56 -7.33
C ARG A 205 20.38 -9.29 -8.66
N LEU A 206 19.31 -9.06 -9.41
CA LEU A 206 19.08 -9.70 -10.71
C LEU A 206 20.15 -9.22 -11.72
N ALA A 207 21.06 -10.09 -12.13
CA ALA A 207 22.14 -9.75 -13.06
C ALA A 207 21.69 -9.86 -14.52
N SER A 208 20.94 -10.92 -14.86
CA SER A 208 20.34 -11.08 -16.17
C SER A 208 19.04 -11.87 -16.12
N ALA A 209 18.23 -11.71 -17.17
CA ALA A 209 17.07 -12.54 -17.42
C ALA A 209 16.91 -12.82 -18.91
N THR A 210 16.35 -13.98 -19.23
CA THR A 210 15.85 -14.29 -20.58
C THR A 210 14.41 -14.76 -20.49
N GLY A 211 13.66 -14.53 -21.58
CA GLY A 211 12.29 -14.99 -21.72
C GLY A 211 12.02 -15.47 -23.14
N THR A 212 11.17 -16.48 -23.27
CA THR A 212 10.61 -16.95 -24.54
C THR A 212 9.11 -17.13 -24.40
N TYR A 213 8.35 -16.77 -25.42
CA TYR A 213 6.92 -17.02 -25.58
C TYR A 213 6.67 -17.75 -26.91
N LYS A 214 5.72 -18.68 -26.91
CA LYS A 214 5.20 -19.35 -28.11
C LYS A 214 3.67 -19.43 -27.97
N GLY A 215 2.97 -18.74 -28.86
CA GLY A 215 1.51 -18.77 -28.96
C GLY A 215 1.03 -19.71 -30.06
N THR A 216 -0.27 -19.68 -30.33
CA THR A 216 -0.85 -20.29 -31.53
C THR A 216 -0.42 -19.55 -32.81
N ASP A 217 -0.74 -20.10 -33.98
CA ASP A 217 -0.62 -19.43 -35.29
C ASP A 217 0.82 -19.00 -35.64
N ASN A 218 1.80 -19.79 -35.18
CA ASN A 218 3.24 -19.54 -35.33
C ASN A 218 3.73 -18.21 -34.71
N LYS A 219 2.99 -17.66 -33.74
CA LYS A 219 3.44 -16.55 -32.90
C LYS A 219 4.58 -17.00 -31.98
N SER A 220 5.67 -16.25 -31.97
CA SER A 220 6.74 -16.42 -30.98
C SER A 220 7.32 -15.09 -30.57
N ALA A 221 7.80 -14.99 -29.33
CA ALA A 221 8.61 -13.86 -28.90
C ALA A 221 9.75 -14.32 -27.99
N SER A 222 10.75 -13.47 -27.82
CA SER A 222 11.78 -13.63 -26.81
C SER A 222 12.26 -12.28 -26.30
N TYR A 223 12.82 -12.26 -25.10
CA TYR A 223 13.60 -11.13 -24.61
C TYR A 223 14.89 -11.59 -23.93
N THR A 224 15.86 -10.70 -23.91
CA THR A 224 17.04 -10.74 -23.05
C THR A 224 17.11 -9.44 -22.27
N LEU A 225 17.53 -9.52 -21.00
CA LEU A 225 17.72 -8.40 -20.09
C LEU A 225 19.07 -8.57 -19.38
N SER A 226 19.87 -7.52 -19.34
CA SER A 226 21.11 -7.45 -18.57
C SER A 226 21.13 -6.19 -17.71
N MET A 227 21.52 -6.33 -16.44
CA MET A 227 21.60 -5.24 -15.46
C MET A 227 23.05 -4.96 -15.07
N GLY A 228 23.42 -3.69 -15.02
CA GLY A 228 24.64 -3.20 -14.40
C GLY A 228 24.33 -2.48 -13.09
N TYR A 229 25.15 -2.70 -12.07
CA TYR A 229 25.05 -2.02 -10.78
C TYR A 229 26.40 -1.56 -10.27
N ASP A 230 26.42 -0.53 -9.43
CA ASP A 230 27.61 -0.14 -8.67
C ASP A 230 27.57 -0.59 -7.20
N ASN A 231 28.62 -0.21 -6.47
CA ASN A 231 28.79 -0.49 -5.03
C ASN A 231 27.84 0.35 -4.14
N MET A 232 27.17 1.36 -4.69
CA MET A 232 26.14 2.16 -4.02
C MET A 232 24.73 1.63 -4.32
N HIS A 233 24.60 0.44 -4.91
CA HIS A 233 23.33 -0.17 -5.30
C HIS A 233 22.52 0.68 -6.30
N ARG A 234 23.20 1.53 -7.07
CA ARG A 234 22.62 2.29 -8.17
C ARG A 234 22.65 1.43 -9.44
N ILE A 235 21.61 1.52 -10.26
CA ILE A 235 21.60 0.90 -11.59
C ILE A 235 22.53 1.74 -12.46
N THR A 236 23.55 1.13 -13.07
CA THR A 236 24.48 1.82 -13.99
C THR A 236 24.13 1.55 -15.45
N SER A 237 23.58 0.37 -15.75
CA SER A 237 23.05 0.06 -17.06
C SER A 237 21.85 -0.89 -17.01
N LYS A 238 20.97 -0.78 -18.00
CA LYS A 238 19.88 -1.73 -18.24
C LYS A 238 19.76 -1.94 -19.74
N LYS A 239 20.05 -3.15 -20.22
CA LYS A 239 19.99 -3.51 -21.65
C LYS A 239 18.87 -4.50 -21.87
N GLN A 240 17.90 -4.16 -22.70
CA GLN A 240 16.82 -5.06 -23.11
C GLN A 240 16.84 -5.22 -24.63
N HIS A 241 16.78 -6.46 -25.11
CA HIS A 241 16.51 -6.78 -26.51
C HIS A 241 15.35 -7.76 -26.58
N LEU A 242 14.37 -7.45 -27.43
CA LEU A 242 13.13 -8.20 -27.63
C LEU A 242 12.93 -8.46 -29.12
N THR A 243 12.54 -9.69 -29.44
CA THR A 243 12.17 -10.12 -30.79
C THR A 243 10.78 -10.72 -30.74
N GLN A 244 9.88 -10.30 -31.63
CA GLN A 244 8.53 -10.84 -31.81
C GLN A 244 8.35 -11.25 -33.27
N SER A 245 8.02 -12.52 -33.52
CA SER A 245 7.72 -13.02 -34.86
C SER A 245 6.26 -13.42 -34.95
N ASN A 246 5.56 -12.94 -35.99
CA ASN A 246 4.14 -13.18 -36.29
C ASN A 246 3.14 -12.72 -35.22
N VAL A 247 3.57 -11.98 -34.19
CA VAL A 247 2.71 -11.56 -33.06
C VAL A 247 1.74 -10.45 -33.48
N GLN A 248 2.26 -9.34 -34.04
CA GLN A 248 1.47 -8.18 -34.46
C GLN A 248 1.18 -8.16 -35.97
N PHE A 249 2.12 -8.67 -36.78
CA PHE A 249 2.05 -8.77 -38.24
C PHE A 249 2.91 -9.95 -38.71
N ASN A 250 2.70 -10.41 -39.95
CA ASN A 250 3.50 -11.49 -40.54
C ASN A 250 4.92 -10.97 -40.84
N GLY A 251 5.92 -11.52 -40.16
CA GLY A 251 7.29 -10.96 -40.15
C GLY A 251 7.91 -11.04 -38.76
N THR A 252 9.03 -10.32 -38.57
CA THR A 252 9.70 -10.20 -37.27
C THR A 252 9.87 -8.73 -36.92
N LEU A 253 9.58 -8.39 -35.67
CA LEU A 253 9.82 -7.10 -35.05
C LEU A 253 10.92 -7.24 -34.01
N ASN A 254 11.99 -6.47 -34.14
CA ASN A 254 13.01 -6.29 -33.12
C ASN A 254 12.80 -4.94 -32.43
N ALA A 255 12.73 -4.95 -31.11
CA ALA A 255 12.66 -3.75 -30.29
C ALA A 255 13.58 -3.88 -29.08
N GLY A 256 14.02 -2.77 -28.51
CA GLY A 256 14.88 -2.82 -27.33
C GLY A 256 15.49 -1.47 -27.01
N TYR A 257 16.32 -1.48 -25.96
CA TYR A 257 17.03 -0.31 -25.50
C TYR A 257 18.31 -0.67 -24.75
N GLU A 258 19.27 0.26 -24.75
CA GLU A 258 20.35 0.34 -23.80
C GLU A 258 20.23 1.65 -23.01
N LEU A 259 19.85 1.53 -21.74
CA LEU A 259 19.88 2.63 -20.78
C LEU A 259 21.24 2.67 -20.09
N ALA A 260 21.91 3.81 -20.13
CA ALA A 260 23.09 4.12 -19.32
C ALA A 260 22.76 5.26 -18.35
N TYR A 261 22.90 5.00 -17.06
CA TYR A 261 22.41 5.88 -15.99
C TYR A 261 23.55 6.70 -15.38
N THR A 262 23.36 8.01 -15.26
CA THR A 262 24.21 8.91 -14.46
C THR A 262 23.41 9.52 -13.32
N TYR A 263 24.11 9.80 -12.22
CA TYR A 263 23.51 10.29 -10.96
C TYR A 263 24.19 11.59 -10.53
N GLY A 264 23.49 12.38 -9.73
CA GLY A 264 24.02 13.65 -9.22
C GLY A 264 25.36 13.48 -8.50
N SER A 265 26.33 14.34 -8.84
CA SER A 265 27.65 14.35 -8.19
C SER A 265 27.65 15.09 -6.85
N ALA A 266 26.72 16.02 -6.67
CA ALA A 266 26.57 16.85 -5.47
C ALA A 266 26.20 16.04 -4.21
N GLU A 267 26.53 16.58 -3.05
CA GLU A 267 26.09 16.05 -1.77
C GLU A 267 24.55 16.03 -1.67
N GLY A 268 23.99 15.01 -1.00
CA GLY A 268 22.55 14.74 -0.98
C GLY A 268 21.98 14.14 -2.29
N LYS A 269 22.58 14.41 -3.46
CA LYS A 269 22.03 14.03 -4.78
C LYS A 269 22.57 12.73 -5.37
N LYS A 270 23.45 12.01 -4.67
CA LYS A 270 24.16 10.82 -5.20
C LYS A 270 23.27 9.64 -5.60
N PHE A 271 22.02 9.59 -5.16
CA PHE A 271 21.03 8.57 -5.52
C PHE A 271 19.93 9.08 -6.44
N GLN A 272 19.87 10.40 -6.69
CA GLN A 272 18.98 11.01 -7.67
C GLN A 272 19.58 10.83 -9.07
N LEU A 273 18.74 10.50 -10.05
CA LEU A 273 19.18 10.50 -11.44
C LEU A 273 19.56 11.92 -11.86
N ASP A 274 20.60 12.02 -12.68
CA ASP A 274 20.98 13.27 -13.34
C ASP A 274 20.60 13.17 -14.83
N ASN A 275 21.03 12.09 -15.48
CA ASN A 275 20.64 11.78 -16.84
C ASN A 275 20.56 10.26 -17.08
N VAL A 276 19.66 9.83 -17.97
CA VAL A 276 19.67 8.50 -18.57
C VAL A 276 19.85 8.67 -20.07
N ARG A 277 20.93 8.11 -20.60
CA ARG A 277 21.11 7.96 -22.04
C ARG A 277 20.36 6.72 -22.48
N ASP A 278 19.38 6.88 -23.36
CA ASP A 278 18.54 5.82 -23.89
C ASP A 278 18.84 5.60 -25.38
N ILE A 279 19.53 4.51 -25.68
CA ILE A 279 19.75 4.05 -27.05
C ILE A 279 18.68 3.00 -27.37
N ASN A 280 17.52 3.44 -27.85
CA ASN A 280 16.39 2.57 -28.20
C ASN A 280 16.29 2.33 -29.71
N TYR A 281 15.57 1.27 -30.09
CA TYR A 281 15.23 0.95 -31.47
C TYR A 281 13.92 0.16 -31.55
N ARG A 282 13.26 0.26 -32.71
CA ARG A 282 12.16 -0.59 -33.13
C ARG A 282 12.24 -0.73 -34.65
N THR A 283 12.50 -1.93 -35.16
CA THR A 283 12.72 -2.21 -36.59
C THR A 283 12.26 -3.62 -36.95
N GLU A 284 11.86 -3.83 -38.21
CA GLU A 284 11.56 -5.15 -38.77
C GLU A 284 12.82 -5.87 -39.29
N GLU A 285 13.92 -5.12 -39.44
CA GLU A 285 15.22 -5.64 -39.88
C GLU A 285 16.08 -6.10 -38.69
N THR A 286 17.30 -6.56 -38.97
CA THR A 286 18.31 -6.77 -37.92
C THR A 286 18.73 -5.41 -37.35
N PRO A 287 18.69 -5.20 -36.01
CA PRO A 287 19.11 -3.92 -35.43
C PRO A 287 20.56 -3.57 -35.78
N THR A 288 20.78 -2.34 -36.23
CA THR A 288 22.11 -1.76 -36.48
C THR A 288 22.21 -0.39 -35.83
N GLU A 289 23.42 0.17 -35.73
CA GLU A 289 23.60 1.55 -35.25
C GLU A 289 22.75 2.57 -36.04
N SER A 290 22.43 2.27 -37.30
CA SER A 290 21.61 3.16 -38.14
C SER A 290 20.12 3.20 -37.75
N THR A 291 19.61 2.15 -37.10
CA THR A 291 18.23 2.03 -36.58
C THR A 291 18.06 2.57 -35.16
N ASN A 292 19.17 2.91 -34.48
CA ASN A 292 19.13 3.39 -33.11
C ASN A 292 18.71 4.86 -33.03
N ILE A 293 17.88 5.17 -32.05
CA ILE A 293 17.54 6.51 -31.60
C ILE A 293 18.26 6.71 -30.26
N ASN A 294 19.10 7.75 -30.18
CA ASN A 294 19.86 8.08 -28.98
C ASN A 294 19.20 9.29 -28.30
N ASN A 295 18.51 9.07 -27.19
CA ASN A 295 17.86 10.12 -26.40
C ASN A 295 18.67 10.40 -25.12
N GLY A 296 18.69 11.65 -24.69
CA GLY A 296 19.11 12.05 -23.35
C GLY A 296 17.88 12.43 -22.52
N HIS A 297 17.65 11.73 -21.41
CA HIS A 297 16.61 12.07 -20.44
C HIS A 297 17.28 12.72 -19.23
N LYS A 298 17.09 14.02 -19.03
CA LYS A 298 17.65 14.77 -17.90
C LYS A 298 16.59 14.95 -16.81
N TYR A 299 16.93 14.53 -15.59
CA TYR A 299 16.00 14.50 -14.45
C TYR A 299 16.31 15.64 -13.47
N THR A 300 15.28 16.24 -12.89
CA THR A 300 15.45 17.19 -11.77
C THR A 300 14.45 16.90 -10.65
N TYR A 301 14.87 17.20 -9.42
CA TYR A 301 14.18 16.82 -8.19
C TYR A 301 13.97 18.05 -7.30
N ASP A 302 12.91 18.05 -6.51
CA ASP A 302 12.68 19.03 -5.44
C ASP A 302 13.66 18.83 -4.24
N ALA A 303 13.50 19.67 -3.22
CA ALA A 303 14.31 19.60 -2.00
C ALA A 303 14.01 18.37 -1.12
N ASN A 304 12.84 17.76 -1.26
CA ASN A 304 12.46 16.53 -0.54
C ASN A 304 12.98 15.27 -1.25
N GLY A 305 13.36 15.38 -2.53
CA GLY A 305 13.85 14.28 -3.35
C GLY A 305 12.76 13.62 -4.21
N ASN A 306 11.67 14.32 -4.51
CA ASN A 306 10.68 13.89 -5.49
C ASN A 306 11.06 14.38 -6.90
N LEU A 307 10.88 13.55 -7.91
CA LEU A 307 11.09 13.92 -9.31
C LEU A 307 10.09 15.01 -9.72
N VAL A 308 10.54 16.17 -10.22
CA VAL A 308 9.67 17.29 -10.62
C VAL A 308 9.68 17.60 -12.11
N TYR A 309 10.72 17.20 -12.83
CA TYR A 309 10.82 17.49 -14.27
C TYR A 309 11.78 16.53 -14.98
N ILE A 310 11.37 16.08 -16.17
CA ILE A 310 12.19 15.36 -17.15
C ILE A 310 12.24 16.19 -18.42
N ASN A 311 13.45 16.48 -18.92
CA ASN A 311 13.67 16.93 -20.28
C ASN A 311 14.19 15.77 -21.12
N THR A 312 13.56 15.49 -22.26
CA THR A 312 14.02 14.50 -23.22
C THR A 312 14.47 15.17 -24.51
N SER A 313 15.78 15.16 -24.76
CA SER A 313 16.40 15.61 -26.01
C SER A 313 16.81 14.43 -26.88
N ARG A 314 16.76 14.60 -28.21
CA ARG A 314 17.26 13.61 -29.17
C ARG A 314 18.66 14.01 -29.63
N VAL A 315 19.61 13.09 -29.59
CA VAL A 315 20.96 13.28 -30.14
C VAL A 315 20.96 12.88 -31.61
N LYS A 316 21.32 13.82 -32.48
CA LYS A 316 21.47 13.66 -33.93
C LYS A 316 22.71 12.85 -34.28
N LYS A 317 22.77 12.39 -35.54
CA LYS A 317 23.93 11.66 -36.10
C LYS A 317 25.22 12.50 -36.18
N ASP A 318 25.12 13.84 -36.11
CA ASP A 318 26.27 14.75 -36.00
C ASP A 318 26.72 15.00 -34.54
N GLY A 319 26.11 14.31 -33.57
CA GLY A 319 26.41 14.42 -32.15
C GLY A 319 25.77 15.60 -31.42
N LYS A 320 24.97 16.44 -32.10
CA LYS A 320 24.26 17.56 -31.49
C LYS A 320 22.89 17.14 -30.96
N GLU A 321 22.43 17.78 -29.90
CA GLU A 321 21.06 17.61 -29.42
C GLU A 321 20.07 18.42 -30.29
N ASP A 322 18.83 17.93 -30.39
CA ASP A 322 17.71 18.63 -30.98
C ASP A 322 17.29 19.83 -30.13
N GLU A 323 16.93 20.94 -30.77
CA GLU A 323 16.41 22.14 -30.11
C GLU A 323 14.98 21.93 -29.57
N LYS A 324 14.23 20.96 -30.13
CA LYS A 324 12.87 20.62 -29.70
C LYS A 324 12.93 19.40 -28.78
N THR A 325 12.72 19.63 -27.49
CA THR A 325 12.72 18.60 -26.43
C THR A 325 11.29 18.28 -26.00
N THR A 326 11.01 17.04 -25.59
CA THR A 326 9.74 16.70 -24.92
C THR A 326 9.90 16.85 -23.41
N GLU A 327 8.90 17.43 -22.75
CA GLU A 327 8.94 17.72 -21.31
C GLU A 327 7.89 16.91 -20.56
N GLN A 328 8.27 16.45 -19.37
CA GLN A 328 7.36 15.88 -18.39
C GLN A 328 7.54 16.66 -17.08
N LYS A 329 6.47 17.08 -16.41
CA LYS A 329 6.51 17.90 -15.19
C LYS A 329 5.64 17.28 -14.11
N TYR A 330 6.06 17.34 -12.84
CA TYR A 330 5.34 16.70 -11.73
C TYR A 330 5.23 17.64 -10.53
N ARG A 331 4.07 17.63 -9.86
CA ARG A 331 3.82 18.35 -8.58
C ARG A 331 3.53 17.37 -7.47
N TRP A 332 4.03 17.66 -6.28
CA TRP A 332 3.89 16.85 -5.07
C TRP A 332 3.37 17.71 -3.92
N ASP A 333 2.64 17.09 -2.98
CA ASP A 333 2.21 17.75 -1.75
C ASP A 333 3.25 17.65 -0.63
N GLU A 334 2.95 18.27 0.52
CA GLU A 334 3.84 18.27 1.69
C GLU A 334 4.03 16.89 2.34
N GLU A 335 3.31 15.85 1.92
CA GLU A 335 3.48 14.45 2.34
C GLU A 335 4.20 13.60 1.27
N ASN A 336 4.75 14.23 0.22
CA ASN A 336 5.39 13.59 -0.93
C ASN A 336 4.45 12.67 -1.74
N ARG A 337 3.17 13.04 -1.86
CA ARG A 337 2.20 12.38 -2.75
C ARG A 337 2.05 13.18 -4.05
N LEU A 338 2.01 12.49 -5.19
CA LEU A 338 1.92 13.13 -6.52
C LEU A 338 0.55 13.80 -6.69
N LEU A 339 0.48 15.12 -6.83
CA LEU A 339 -0.75 15.88 -7.04
C LEU A 339 -1.13 16.02 -8.51
N ALA A 340 -0.13 16.21 -9.38
CA ALA A 340 -0.36 16.35 -10.82
C ALA A 340 0.87 16.00 -11.66
N ALA A 341 0.64 15.62 -12.91
CA ALA A 341 1.64 15.34 -13.92
C ALA A 341 1.25 16.08 -15.22
N ASP A 342 2.16 16.85 -15.82
CA ASP A 342 2.06 17.37 -17.18
C ASP A 342 2.92 16.51 -18.10
N GLU A 343 2.28 15.78 -19.00
CA GLU A 343 2.90 14.86 -19.94
C GLU A 343 2.81 15.49 -21.34
N ASN A 344 3.77 16.37 -21.66
CA ASN A 344 3.84 17.13 -22.91
C ASN A 344 2.52 17.88 -23.27
N GLY A 345 1.95 18.61 -22.31
CA GLY A 345 0.71 19.38 -22.45
C GLY A 345 -0.53 18.68 -21.90
N PHE A 346 -0.46 17.38 -21.61
CA PHE A 346 -1.58 16.60 -21.06
C PHE A 346 -1.46 16.52 -19.54
N VAL A 347 -2.23 17.35 -18.84
CA VAL A 347 -2.23 17.39 -17.37
C VAL A 347 -3.18 16.34 -16.79
N SER A 348 -2.62 15.46 -15.96
CA SER A 348 -3.35 14.54 -15.07
C SER A 348 -3.28 15.04 -13.62
N ASN A 349 -4.32 14.78 -12.82
CA ASN A 349 -4.42 15.24 -11.43
C ASN A 349 -4.84 14.07 -10.51
N TYR A 350 -4.40 14.11 -9.25
CA TYR A 350 -4.59 13.04 -8.27
C TYR A 350 -4.95 13.61 -6.89
N TRP A 351 -5.81 12.91 -6.16
CA TRP A 351 -6.23 13.26 -4.80
C TRP A 351 -6.10 12.07 -3.86
N TYR A 352 -5.88 12.35 -2.58
CA TYR A 352 -5.71 11.35 -1.53
C TYR A 352 -6.62 11.65 -0.34
N ASP A 353 -6.97 10.61 0.42
CA ASP A 353 -7.59 10.77 1.74
C ASP A 353 -6.55 10.89 2.85
N ALA A 354 -7.02 11.10 4.08
CA ALA A 354 -6.14 11.26 5.24
C ALA A 354 -5.30 10.02 5.63
N ASP A 355 -5.56 8.85 5.04
CA ASP A 355 -4.71 7.66 5.23
C ASP A 355 -3.59 7.58 4.17
N GLY A 356 -3.57 8.50 3.20
CA GLY A 356 -2.62 8.55 2.08
C GLY A 356 -3.05 7.70 0.87
N GLU A 357 -4.25 7.13 0.88
CA GLU A 357 -4.78 6.33 -0.23
C GLU A 357 -5.39 7.23 -1.31
N ARG A 358 -5.06 6.96 -2.58
CA ARG A 358 -5.59 7.72 -3.72
C ARG A 358 -7.10 7.54 -3.85
N THR A 359 -7.83 8.66 -3.89
CA THR A 359 -9.30 8.69 -4.01
C THR A 359 -9.80 9.12 -5.38
N VAL A 360 -9.04 9.95 -6.10
CA VAL A 360 -9.40 10.41 -7.45
C VAL A 360 -8.16 10.45 -8.33
N LYS A 361 -8.31 10.06 -9.60
CA LYS A 361 -7.38 10.33 -10.72
C LYS A 361 -8.19 10.93 -11.85
N THR A 362 -7.79 12.08 -12.41
CA THR A 362 -8.32 12.62 -13.68
C THR A 362 -7.22 12.58 -14.74
N SER A 363 -7.55 12.16 -15.95
CA SER A 363 -6.66 12.23 -17.12
C SER A 363 -7.12 13.36 -18.05
N GLY A 364 -6.21 14.16 -18.57
CA GLY A 364 -6.53 15.12 -19.65
C GLY A 364 -7.08 14.42 -20.91
N GLU A 365 -7.80 15.16 -21.75
CA GLU A 365 -8.37 14.62 -22.99
C GLU A 365 -7.39 14.77 -24.16
N ASN A 366 -7.20 13.70 -24.95
CA ASN A 366 -6.21 13.63 -26.03
C ASN A 366 -6.65 14.38 -27.32
N GLU A 367 -7.16 15.60 -27.19
CA GLU A 367 -7.41 16.49 -28.33
C GLU A 367 -6.41 17.64 -28.27
N ALA A 368 -5.52 17.72 -29.28
CA ALA A 368 -4.52 18.76 -29.42
C ALA A 368 -4.61 19.41 -30.81
N ILE A 369 -4.58 20.74 -30.84
CA ILE A 369 -4.59 21.56 -32.04
C ILE A 369 -3.17 22.09 -32.24
N TYR A 370 -2.62 21.89 -33.44
CA TYR A 370 -1.33 22.44 -33.86
C TYR A 370 -1.53 23.36 -35.04
N VAL A 371 -1.00 24.58 -34.97
CA VAL A 371 -0.96 25.55 -36.07
C VAL A 371 0.51 25.77 -36.42
N ASN A 372 0.87 25.64 -37.69
CA ASN A 372 2.25 25.74 -38.18
C ASN A 372 3.27 24.82 -37.45
N SER A 373 2.83 23.64 -36.99
CA SER A 373 3.62 22.68 -36.19
C SER A 373 3.96 23.13 -34.76
N GLU A 374 3.33 24.19 -34.27
CA GLU A 374 3.37 24.60 -32.86
C GLU A 374 2.06 24.29 -32.14
N PHE A 375 2.16 23.82 -30.90
CA PHE A 375 0.99 23.52 -30.07
C PHE A 375 0.21 24.80 -29.81
N SER A 376 -1.06 24.79 -30.22
CA SER A 376 -1.94 25.97 -30.22
C SER A 376 -3.09 25.85 -29.23
N GLY A 377 -3.24 24.69 -28.59
CA GLY A 377 -4.21 24.43 -27.54
C GLY A 377 -4.63 22.97 -27.50
N GLY A 378 -5.17 22.53 -26.37
CA GLY A 378 -5.76 21.21 -26.21
C GLY A 378 -7.02 21.23 -25.34
N ASN A 379 -7.81 20.18 -25.43
CA ASN A 379 -8.97 19.97 -24.57
C ASN A 379 -8.50 19.50 -23.19
N THR A 380 -8.50 20.43 -22.23
CA THR A 380 -8.11 20.17 -20.84
C THR A 380 -9.30 19.83 -19.94
N GLY A 381 -10.32 19.19 -20.53
CA GLY A 381 -11.45 18.59 -19.84
C GLY A 381 -11.04 17.48 -18.86
N THR A 382 -11.84 17.30 -17.81
CA THR A 382 -11.63 16.29 -16.75
C THR A 382 -12.64 15.16 -16.82
N ALA A 383 -13.37 14.99 -17.94
CA ALA A 383 -14.48 14.05 -18.04
C ALA A 383 -14.02 12.58 -17.93
N ARG A 384 -12.74 12.31 -18.24
CA ARG A 384 -12.08 11.04 -17.97
C ARG A 384 -11.47 11.03 -16.56
N PHE A 385 -12.09 10.26 -15.66
CA PHE A 385 -11.61 10.09 -14.30
C PHE A 385 -11.88 8.69 -13.74
N SER A 386 -11.10 8.32 -12.72
CA SER A 386 -11.30 7.17 -11.85
C SER A 386 -11.49 7.67 -10.40
N LEU A 387 -12.57 7.21 -9.77
CA LEU A 387 -12.98 7.53 -8.41
C LEU A 387 -12.86 6.27 -7.54
N TYR A 388 -11.80 6.19 -6.75
CA TYR A 388 -11.51 5.05 -5.87
C TYR A 388 -12.32 5.18 -4.58
N VAL A 389 -13.58 4.73 -4.64
CA VAL A 389 -14.50 4.75 -3.49
C VAL A 389 -13.92 3.97 -2.31
N SER A 390 -13.33 2.82 -2.62
CA SER A 390 -12.59 1.95 -1.70
C SER A 390 -11.76 0.95 -2.53
N PRO A 391 -10.90 0.11 -1.92
CA PRO A 391 -10.28 -1.02 -2.63
C PRO A 391 -11.27 -1.98 -3.30
N TYR A 392 -12.57 -1.91 -2.93
CA TYR A 392 -13.64 -2.77 -3.39
C TYR A 392 -14.45 -2.22 -4.56
N LEU A 393 -14.38 -0.91 -4.87
CA LEU A 393 -15.14 -0.31 -5.97
C LEU A 393 -14.44 0.95 -6.49
N VAL A 394 -14.26 1.01 -7.81
CA VAL A 394 -13.78 2.19 -8.55
C VAL A 394 -14.85 2.62 -9.53
N ALA A 395 -15.34 3.85 -9.40
CA ALA A 395 -16.32 4.47 -10.29
C ALA A 395 -15.62 5.39 -11.32
N GLY A 396 -16.35 5.80 -12.35
CA GLY A 396 -15.85 6.70 -13.40
C GLY A 396 -16.97 7.31 -14.23
N GLN A 397 -16.63 7.72 -15.46
CA GLN A 397 -17.51 8.46 -16.38
C GLN A 397 -18.87 7.78 -16.60
N GLY A 398 -19.96 8.56 -16.63
CA GLY A 398 -21.32 8.05 -16.80
C GLY A 398 -21.85 7.18 -15.65
N GLY A 399 -21.17 7.17 -14.49
CA GLY A 399 -21.48 6.31 -13.36
C GLY A 399 -21.09 4.84 -13.56
N LYS A 400 -20.29 4.53 -14.60
CA LYS A 400 -19.68 3.21 -14.77
C LYS A 400 -18.79 2.89 -13.57
N TYR A 401 -18.70 1.61 -13.21
CA TYR A 401 -17.80 1.16 -12.15
C TYR A 401 -17.21 -0.22 -12.42
N THR A 402 -16.07 -0.48 -11.78
CA THR A 402 -15.55 -1.82 -11.56
C THR A 402 -15.59 -2.13 -10.07
N LYS A 403 -16.27 -3.21 -9.70
CA LYS A 403 -16.34 -3.77 -8.36
C LYS A 403 -15.35 -4.92 -8.22
N HIS A 404 -14.69 -5.02 -7.07
CA HIS A 404 -13.63 -6.00 -6.81
C HIS A 404 -13.97 -6.90 -5.62
N ILE A 405 -13.91 -8.20 -5.84
CA ILE A 405 -14.08 -9.24 -4.82
C ILE A 405 -12.69 -9.80 -4.45
N TYR A 406 -12.46 -10.05 -3.15
CA TYR A 406 -11.15 -10.46 -2.62
C TYR A 406 -11.24 -11.71 -1.73
N ILE A 407 -10.14 -12.48 -1.68
CA ILE A 407 -9.90 -13.47 -0.61
C ILE A 407 -8.58 -13.13 0.07
N GLY A 408 -8.67 -12.67 1.32
CA GLY A 408 -7.53 -12.04 1.99
C GLY A 408 -7.11 -10.78 1.25
N SER A 409 -5.85 -10.69 0.84
CA SER A 409 -5.32 -9.58 0.04
C SER A 409 -5.38 -9.80 -1.48
N GLN A 410 -5.85 -10.96 -1.95
CA GLN A 410 -5.88 -11.27 -3.40
C GLN A 410 -7.22 -10.86 -4.00
N ARG A 411 -7.18 -10.02 -5.04
CA ARG A 411 -8.31 -9.78 -5.95
C ARG A 411 -8.59 -11.05 -6.74
N ILE A 412 -9.82 -11.53 -6.70
CA ILE A 412 -10.24 -12.75 -7.40
C ILE A 412 -11.19 -12.48 -8.56
N VAL A 413 -12.03 -11.44 -8.45
CA VAL A 413 -13.01 -11.08 -9.47
C VAL A 413 -13.09 -9.56 -9.60
N SER A 414 -13.14 -9.08 -10.83
CA SER A 414 -13.61 -7.74 -11.20
C SER A 414 -14.94 -7.86 -11.93
N LYS A 415 -15.96 -7.14 -11.48
CA LYS A 415 -17.32 -7.13 -12.04
C LYS A 415 -17.65 -5.72 -12.49
N LEU A 416 -18.14 -5.55 -13.70
CA LEU A 416 -18.55 -4.24 -14.21
C LEU A 416 -19.99 -3.91 -13.85
N GLY A 417 -20.30 -2.62 -13.81
CA GLY A 417 -21.65 -2.10 -13.67
C GLY A 417 -21.71 -0.64 -14.10
N ASP A 418 -22.93 -0.10 -14.11
CA ASP A 418 -23.23 1.27 -14.53
C ASP A 418 -24.11 2.02 -13.52
N LEU A 419 -24.51 3.25 -13.86
CA LEU A 419 -25.33 4.08 -12.98
C LEU A 419 -26.69 3.44 -12.64
N ALA A 420 -27.27 2.64 -13.54
CA ALA A 420 -28.52 1.93 -13.31
C ALA A 420 -28.32 0.62 -12.53
N SER A 421 -27.07 0.15 -12.43
CA SER A 421 -26.68 -1.02 -11.65
C SER A 421 -26.58 -0.72 -10.16
N TYR A 422 -26.56 0.54 -9.72
CA TYR A 422 -26.73 0.89 -8.30
C TYR A 422 -28.22 0.81 -7.91
N GLY A 423 -28.54 0.27 -6.73
CA GLY A 423 -29.92 0.30 -6.21
C GLY A 423 -30.41 1.71 -5.88
N ALA A 424 -29.54 2.54 -5.30
CA ALA A 424 -29.74 3.97 -5.13
C ALA A 424 -28.66 4.79 -5.88
N ASP A 425 -29.09 5.82 -6.63
CA ASP A 425 -28.21 6.78 -7.31
C ASP A 425 -27.23 7.41 -6.30
N PRO A 426 -25.90 7.20 -6.42
CA PRO A 426 -24.92 7.70 -5.46
C PRO A 426 -24.95 9.22 -5.24
N ARG A 427 -25.47 9.99 -6.21
CA ARG A 427 -25.63 11.45 -6.09
C ARG A 427 -26.78 11.86 -5.17
N ARG A 428 -27.73 10.95 -4.91
CA ARG A 428 -28.98 11.19 -4.15
C ARG A 428 -28.96 10.57 -2.76
N ILE A 429 -27.92 9.79 -2.42
CA ILE A 429 -27.74 9.24 -1.08
C ILE A 429 -27.32 10.39 -0.13
N PRO A 430 -27.95 10.53 1.05
CA PRO A 430 -27.60 11.57 2.03
C PRO A 430 -26.12 11.55 2.38
N TYR A 431 -25.48 12.73 2.32
CA TYR A 431 -24.04 12.87 2.46
C TYR A 431 -23.56 12.45 3.86
N ALA A 432 -22.33 11.93 3.94
CA ALA A 432 -21.63 11.64 5.18
C ALA A 432 -21.64 12.87 6.10
N GLY A 433 -21.96 12.68 7.36
CA GLY A 433 -22.23 13.74 8.33
C GLY A 433 -23.72 13.99 8.58
N ASN A 434 -24.64 13.51 7.73
CA ASN A 434 -26.09 13.68 7.92
C ASN A 434 -26.62 12.97 9.18
N GLU A 435 -26.02 11.84 9.58
CA GLU A 435 -26.34 11.14 10.83
C GLU A 435 -25.26 11.37 11.92
N ALA A 436 -24.36 12.35 11.73
CA ALA A 436 -23.33 12.68 12.70
C ALA A 436 -23.84 13.77 13.66
N ASP A 437 -24.15 13.38 14.90
CA ASP A 437 -24.88 14.16 15.92
C ASP A 437 -24.53 15.67 15.95
N GLY A 438 -25.35 16.51 15.30
CA GLY A 438 -25.19 17.97 15.29
C GLY A 438 -24.02 18.51 14.46
N LEU A 439 -23.53 17.76 13.48
CA LEU A 439 -22.53 18.21 12.50
C LEU A 439 -23.15 18.54 11.15
N THR A 440 -22.51 19.44 10.42
CA THR A 440 -22.82 19.72 9.02
C THR A 440 -21.52 20.02 8.30
N ILE A 441 -21.26 19.31 7.19
CA ILE A 441 -20.08 19.50 6.35
C ILE A 441 -20.44 20.43 5.20
N ASN A 442 -19.63 21.47 4.98
CA ASN A 442 -19.81 22.37 3.84
C ASN A 442 -19.15 21.77 2.57
N TYR A 443 -19.86 20.85 1.92
CA TYR A 443 -19.41 20.24 0.67
C TYR A 443 -19.25 21.24 -0.48
N LYS A 444 -20.01 22.34 -0.49
CA LYS A 444 -19.90 23.41 -1.49
C LYS A 444 -18.55 24.14 -1.40
N ASP A 445 -18.11 24.49 -0.19
CA ASP A 445 -16.79 25.09 0.06
C ASP A 445 -15.65 24.11 -0.28
N LYS A 446 -15.78 22.83 0.12
CA LYS A 446 -14.78 21.80 -0.23
C LYS A 446 -14.68 21.60 -1.76
N TYR A 447 -15.81 21.52 -2.48
CA TYR A 447 -15.82 21.39 -3.95
C TYR A 447 -15.16 22.59 -4.62
N ALA A 448 -15.48 23.81 -4.21
CA ALA A 448 -14.88 25.03 -4.77
C ALA A 448 -13.35 25.08 -4.56
N LYS A 449 -12.86 24.66 -3.39
CA LYS A 449 -11.42 24.57 -3.11
C LYS A 449 -10.71 23.53 -3.97
N GLN A 450 -11.27 22.33 -4.12
CA GLN A 450 -10.66 21.31 -4.94
C GLN A 450 -10.71 21.65 -6.45
N LEU A 451 -11.75 22.37 -6.90
CA LEU A 451 -11.81 22.92 -8.26
C LEU A 451 -10.74 24.01 -8.49
N GLN A 452 -10.43 24.82 -7.47
CA GLN A 452 -9.33 25.78 -7.55
C GLN A 452 -7.97 25.08 -7.59
N SER A 453 -7.77 24.01 -6.80
CA SER A 453 -6.53 23.22 -6.80
C SER A 453 -6.18 22.66 -8.19
N ILE A 454 -7.18 22.23 -8.99
CA ILE A 454 -6.99 21.88 -10.41
C ILE A 454 -6.43 23.06 -11.20
N LYS A 455 -7.07 24.23 -11.12
CA LYS A 455 -6.65 25.43 -11.87
C LYS A 455 -5.23 25.86 -11.49
N ASP A 456 -4.87 25.69 -10.23
CA ASP A 456 -3.53 25.98 -9.72
C ASP A 456 -2.49 24.95 -10.21
N ASN A 457 -2.86 23.68 -10.41
CA ASN A 457 -2.00 22.68 -11.08
C ASN A 457 -1.73 23.04 -12.54
N TYR A 458 -2.77 23.33 -13.33
CA TYR A 458 -2.61 23.77 -14.73
C TYR A 458 -1.72 25.01 -14.83
N LYS A 459 -2.00 26.03 -14.01
CA LYS A 459 -1.21 27.27 -13.94
C LYS A 459 0.25 27.01 -13.56
N ALA A 460 0.52 26.08 -12.64
CA ALA A 460 1.88 25.76 -12.20
C ALA A 460 2.72 25.01 -13.26
N PHE A 461 2.10 24.51 -14.33
CA PHE A 461 2.77 23.93 -15.49
C PHE A 461 2.83 24.86 -16.71
N ASP A 462 2.34 26.10 -16.55
CA ASP A 462 2.08 27.09 -17.61
C ASP A 462 1.08 26.60 -18.69
N GLN A 463 0.19 25.67 -18.32
CA GLN A 463 -0.83 25.11 -19.22
C GLN A 463 -2.19 25.81 -19.03
N PRO A 464 -2.95 26.09 -20.11
CA PRO A 464 -4.27 26.70 -20.02
C PRO A 464 -5.34 25.70 -19.55
N TYR A 465 -6.03 26.03 -18.45
CA TYR A 465 -7.26 25.34 -18.06
C TYR A 465 -8.44 25.88 -18.91
N ASN A 466 -8.86 25.07 -19.89
CA ASN A 466 -9.96 25.33 -20.81
C ASN A 466 -11.23 24.53 -20.45
N GLY A 467 -11.17 23.72 -19.38
CA GLY A 467 -12.32 22.94 -18.91
C GLY A 467 -13.49 23.83 -18.48
N LYS A 468 -14.69 23.50 -18.96
CA LYS A 468 -15.94 24.10 -18.44
C LYS A 468 -16.19 23.58 -17.03
N ASP A 469 -16.42 24.46 -16.07
CA ASP A 469 -16.75 24.08 -14.70
C ASP A 469 -18.22 23.62 -14.57
N ASN A 470 -18.43 22.47 -13.92
CA ASN A 470 -19.75 21.95 -13.58
C ASN A 470 -20.32 22.64 -12.33
N ASP A 471 -21.47 23.31 -12.50
CA ASP A 471 -22.22 24.05 -11.48
C ASP A 471 -23.34 23.24 -10.81
N ASP A 472 -23.84 22.17 -11.44
CA ASP A 472 -24.79 21.20 -10.87
C ASP A 472 -24.12 19.86 -10.47
N TYR A 473 -23.15 19.98 -9.57
CA TYR A 473 -22.45 18.85 -8.95
C TYR A 473 -23.22 18.19 -7.79
N VAL A 474 -24.43 18.68 -7.46
CA VAL A 474 -25.22 18.26 -6.28
C VAL A 474 -26.56 17.61 -6.63
N ASN A 475 -27.32 18.12 -7.61
CA ASN A 475 -28.76 17.83 -7.68
C ASN A 475 -29.26 17.18 -8.99
N GLY A 476 -28.53 17.21 -10.12
CA GLY A 476 -29.10 16.73 -11.39
C GLY A 476 -28.17 16.14 -12.45
N GLN A 477 -26.94 16.63 -12.66
CA GLN A 477 -26.22 16.37 -13.94
C GLN A 477 -24.78 15.79 -13.83
N GLY A 478 -24.26 15.59 -12.61
CA GLY A 478 -22.94 15.00 -12.38
C GLY A 478 -22.77 13.54 -12.85
N PHE A 479 -21.51 13.12 -13.10
CA PHE A 479 -21.10 12.00 -13.99
C PHE A 479 -21.27 12.27 -15.50
N CYS A 480 -21.40 13.56 -15.85
CA CYS A 480 -21.31 14.20 -17.16
C CYS A 480 -22.28 13.75 -18.28
N CYS A 481 -23.52 14.27 -18.21
CA CYS A 481 -24.31 14.57 -19.40
C CYS A 481 -25.39 15.63 -19.15
N ASN A 482 -25.20 16.82 -19.75
CA ASN A 482 -26.21 17.81 -20.21
C ASN A 482 -25.57 19.22 -20.27
N ASP A 483 -25.16 19.70 -21.44
CA ASP A 483 -24.92 21.15 -21.65
C ASP A 483 -25.89 21.77 -22.67
N GLY A 484 -26.90 21.01 -23.10
CA GLY A 484 -27.94 21.44 -24.03
C GLY A 484 -27.48 21.60 -25.48
N THR A 485 -26.22 21.30 -25.81
CA THR A 485 -25.70 21.44 -27.17
C THR A 485 -26.22 20.34 -28.10
N PRO A 486 -26.39 20.62 -29.41
CA PRO A 486 -26.59 19.59 -30.43
C PRO A 486 -25.50 18.51 -30.40
N GLU A 487 -24.29 18.85 -29.98
CA GLU A 487 -23.14 17.97 -29.81
C GLU A 487 -23.31 17.01 -28.63
N ALA A 488 -23.88 17.43 -27.50
CA ALA A 488 -24.24 16.53 -26.39
C ALA A 488 -25.43 15.63 -26.73
N ALA A 489 -26.40 16.13 -27.51
CA ALA A 489 -27.43 15.28 -28.10
C ALA A 489 -26.83 14.29 -29.10
N GLN A 490 -25.86 14.71 -29.91
CA GLN A 490 -25.06 13.82 -30.77
C GLN A 490 -24.13 12.90 -29.97
N ALA A 491 -23.72 13.22 -28.76
CA ALA A 491 -22.95 12.32 -27.89
C ALA A 491 -23.87 11.23 -27.32
N MET A 492 -25.08 11.58 -26.85
CA MET A 492 -26.10 10.58 -26.50
C MET A 492 -26.52 9.75 -27.71
N VAL A 493 -26.64 10.35 -28.90
CA VAL A 493 -26.95 9.63 -30.15
C VAL A 493 -25.74 8.82 -30.63
N ARG A 494 -24.49 9.24 -30.46
CA ARG A 494 -23.29 8.44 -30.74
C ARG A 494 -23.12 7.30 -29.73
N THR A 495 -23.52 7.48 -28.48
CA THR A 495 -23.61 6.39 -27.48
C THR A 495 -24.75 5.42 -27.82
N ARG A 496 -25.79 5.87 -28.53
CA ARG A 496 -26.88 5.06 -29.11
C ARG A 496 -26.68 4.65 -30.58
N ALA A 497 -25.58 5.03 -31.22
CA ALA A 497 -25.28 4.76 -32.64
C ALA A 497 -23.93 4.03 -32.80
N ALA A 498 -23.08 4.02 -31.77
CA ALA A 498 -22.08 3.00 -31.52
C ALA A 498 -22.73 1.67 -31.05
N ASN A 499 -23.83 1.27 -31.69
CA ASN A 499 -24.54 0.00 -31.50
C ASN A 499 -23.75 -1.18 -32.11
N GLY A 500 -22.47 -1.25 -31.75
CA GLY A 500 -21.58 -2.39 -31.99
C GLY A 500 -20.88 -2.86 -30.72
N ASN A 501 -20.55 -1.95 -29.79
CA ASN A 501 -19.61 -2.24 -28.69
C ASN A 501 -20.13 -2.03 -27.26
N PHE A 502 -21.28 -1.38 -27.04
CA PHE A 502 -21.84 -1.18 -25.70
C PHE A 502 -23.03 -2.12 -25.45
N LYS A 503 -23.00 -2.84 -24.31
CA LYS A 503 -24.04 -3.82 -23.95
C LYS A 503 -25.17 -3.20 -23.11
N PRO A 504 -26.36 -3.84 -23.06
CA PRO A 504 -27.43 -3.48 -22.12
C PRO A 504 -26.97 -3.55 -20.65
N ASN A 505 -27.66 -2.82 -19.77
CA ASN A 505 -27.28 -2.65 -18.36
C ASN A 505 -27.14 -4.00 -17.61
N ASP A 506 -28.11 -4.89 -17.78
CA ASP A 506 -28.11 -6.26 -17.22
C ASP A 506 -26.91 -7.10 -17.67
N ASP A 507 -26.30 -6.79 -18.82
CA ASP A 507 -25.12 -7.50 -19.31
C ASP A 507 -23.82 -6.98 -18.71
N TYR A 508 -23.73 -5.70 -18.28
CA TYR A 508 -22.56 -5.23 -17.53
C TYR A 508 -22.43 -5.98 -16.20
N GLU A 509 -23.53 -6.15 -15.46
CA GLU A 509 -23.56 -6.93 -14.22
C GLU A 509 -23.30 -8.45 -14.44
N LYS A 510 -23.24 -8.92 -15.69
CA LYS A 510 -22.76 -10.26 -16.07
C LYS A 510 -21.29 -10.26 -16.55
N MET A 511 -20.70 -9.11 -16.84
CA MET A 511 -19.27 -8.99 -17.18
C MET A 511 -18.42 -9.16 -15.92
N GLN A 512 -18.04 -10.41 -15.66
CA GLN A 512 -17.19 -10.81 -14.55
C GLN A 512 -15.86 -11.37 -15.08
N PHE A 513 -14.76 -10.91 -14.49
CA PHE A 513 -13.39 -11.19 -14.89
C PHE A 513 -12.62 -11.80 -13.72
N TYR A 514 -12.26 -13.07 -13.85
CA TYR A 514 -11.68 -13.93 -12.83
C TYR A 514 -10.16 -13.95 -12.97
N TYR A 515 -9.43 -13.63 -11.89
CA TYR A 515 -7.98 -13.45 -11.90
C TYR A 515 -7.23 -14.74 -11.56
N HIS A 516 -6.21 -15.02 -12.37
CA HIS A 516 -5.25 -16.11 -12.19
C HIS A 516 -3.83 -15.50 -12.14
N PRO A 517 -3.36 -15.08 -10.94
CA PRO A 517 -2.10 -14.37 -10.82
C PRO A 517 -0.88 -15.30 -10.70
N ASP A 518 0.31 -14.73 -10.89
CA ASP A 518 1.59 -15.38 -10.64
C ASP A 518 1.91 -15.58 -9.13
N HIS A 519 3.12 -16.02 -8.80
CA HIS A 519 3.60 -16.24 -7.43
C HIS A 519 3.82 -14.94 -6.62
N LEU A 520 3.93 -13.79 -7.27
CA LEU A 520 4.01 -12.47 -6.63
C LEU A 520 2.62 -11.83 -6.48
N GLY A 521 1.64 -12.26 -7.26
CA GLY A 521 0.30 -11.67 -7.33
C GLY A 521 0.08 -10.77 -8.55
N SER A 522 0.99 -10.76 -9.54
CA SER A 522 0.79 -10.05 -10.82
C SER A 522 -0.30 -10.71 -11.65
N SER A 523 -1.12 -9.93 -12.36
CA SER A 523 -2.17 -10.45 -13.24
C SER A 523 -1.55 -11.16 -14.45
N ASN A 524 -1.59 -12.50 -14.51
CA ASN A 524 -0.98 -13.27 -15.60
C ASN A 524 -2.02 -13.79 -16.59
N TYR A 525 -3.10 -14.42 -16.10
CA TYR A 525 -4.27 -14.76 -16.90
C TYR A 525 -5.55 -14.23 -16.27
N ILE A 526 -6.51 -13.84 -17.10
CA ILE A 526 -7.86 -13.44 -16.70
C ILE A 526 -8.86 -14.18 -17.57
N THR A 527 -9.88 -14.79 -16.95
CA THR A 527 -10.97 -15.48 -17.65
C THR A 527 -12.32 -14.80 -17.42
N ASN A 528 -13.18 -14.75 -18.42
CA ASN A 528 -14.54 -14.23 -18.30
C ASN A 528 -15.48 -15.21 -17.55
N LEU A 529 -16.75 -14.83 -17.38
CA LEU A 529 -17.78 -15.67 -16.75
C LEU A 529 -18.05 -16.99 -17.51
N ASP A 530 -17.81 -17.02 -18.83
CA ASP A 530 -17.92 -18.23 -19.65
C ASP A 530 -16.72 -19.17 -19.54
N GLY A 531 -15.70 -18.83 -18.73
CA GLY A 531 -14.48 -19.62 -18.54
C GLY A 531 -13.44 -19.48 -19.66
N GLU A 532 -13.61 -18.52 -20.57
CA GLU A 532 -12.67 -18.23 -21.67
C GLU A 532 -11.65 -17.16 -21.26
N VAL A 533 -10.41 -17.27 -21.75
CA VAL A 533 -9.37 -16.26 -21.51
C VAL A 533 -9.77 -14.94 -22.17
N SER A 534 -9.85 -13.88 -21.35
CA SER A 534 -10.15 -12.52 -21.81
C SER A 534 -8.90 -11.65 -21.92
N GLN A 535 -7.90 -11.89 -21.07
CA GLN A 535 -6.63 -11.18 -21.06
C GLN A 535 -5.51 -12.16 -20.63
N HIS A 536 -4.37 -12.10 -21.32
CA HIS A 536 -3.13 -12.80 -20.98
C HIS A 536 -2.00 -11.78 -20.99
N ILE A 537 -1.20 -11.74 -19.92
CA ILE A 537 -0.16 -10.73 -19.70
C ILE A 537 1.10 -11.42 -19.16
N GLU A 538 2.24 -11.19 -19.80
CA GLU A 538 3.56 -11.58 -19.31
C GLU A 538 4.43 -10.35 -19.07
N TYR A 539 5.37 -10.46 -18.13
CA TYR A 539 6.21 -9.34 -17.69
C TYR A 539 7.70 -9.64 -17.87
N VAL A 540 8.49 -8.61 -18.16
CA VAL A 540 9.92 -8.65 -17.84
C VAL A 540 10.09 -8.45 -16.32
N PRO A 541 11.23 -8.84 -15.72
CA PRO A 541 11.37 -8.93 -14.25
C PRO A 541 11.02 -7.69 -13.43
N PHE A 542 11.20 -6.49 -14.01
CA PHE A 542 10.92 -5.22 -13.33
C PHE A 542 9.53 -4.63 -13.63
N GLY A 543 8.64 -5.39 -14.28
CA GLY A 543 7.22 -5.06 -14.42
C GLY A 543 6.79 -4.37 -15.72
N GLU A 544 7.70 -4.18 -16.69
CA GLU A 544 7.30 -3.82 -18.06
C GLU A 544 6.58 -5.02 -18.70
N VAL A 545 5.56 -4.76 -19.51
CA VAL A 545 4.81 -5.79 -20.22
C VAL A 545 5.64 -6.36 -21.38
N PHE A 546 5.83 -7.68 -21.39
CA PHE A 546 6.53 -8.42 -22.46
C PHE A 546 5.55 -8.88 -23.55
N ILE A 547 4.43 -9.47 -23.14
CA ILE A 547 3.34 -9.90 -24.00
C ILE A 547 2.04 -9.44 -23.35
N GLU A 548 1.11 -8.93 -24.16
CA GLU A 548 -0.26 -8.74 -23.74
C GLU A 548 -1.22 -9.06 -24.88
N GLU A 549 -2.16 -9.95 -24.60
CA GLU A 549 -3.22 -10.36 -25.53
C GLU A 549 -4.58 -10.06 -24.89
N ARG A 550 -5.44 -9.35 -25.61
CA ARG A 550 -6.72 -8.78 -25.13
C ARG A 550 -7.88 -9.22 -26.02
N ASN A 551 -9.05 -9.49 -25.45
CA ASN A 551 -10.29 -9.78 -26.20
C ASN A 551 -11.22 -8.57 -26.40
N ASN A 552 -10.73 -7.35 -26.13
CA ASN A 552 -11.39 -6.07 -26.36
C ASN A 552 -12.74 -5.82 -25.64
N THR A 553 -13.12 -6.62 -24.64
CA THR A 553 -14.32 -6.33 -23.81
C THR A 553 -14.01 -5.39 -22.65
N TRP A 554 -13.00 -5.74 -21.84
CA TRP A 554 -12.45 -4.92 -20.75
C TRP A 554 -11.06 -5.45 -20.42
N ASN A 555 -10.14 -4.54 -20.11
CA ASN A 555 -8.78 -4.87 -19.72
C ASN A 555 -8.55 -4.38 -18.30
N THR A 556 -7.86 -5.14 -17.47
CA THR A 556 -7.54 -4.68 -16.12
C THR A 556 -6.44 -3.63 -16.15
N PRO A 557 -6.55 -2.53 -15.38
CA PRO A 557 -5.43 -1.62 -15.14
C PRO A 557 -4.49 -2.17 -14.04
N TYR A 558 -4.88 -3.25 -13.34
CA TYR A 558 -4.11 -3.84 -12.24
C TYR A 558 -3.16 -4.92 -12.76
N LEU A 559 -1.95 -4.53 -13.16
CA LEU A 559 -1.00 -5.39 -13.86
C LEU A 559 0.04 -6.01 -12.90
N PHE A 560 1.30 -5.55 -12.94
CA PHE A 560 2.39 -6.08 -12.12
C PHE A 560 2.07 -5.98 -10.62
N ASN A 561 2.26 -7.10 -9.89
CA ASN A 561 1.95 -7.21 -8.46
C ASN A 561 0.48 -6.84 -8.08
N ALA A 562 -0.44 -6.86 -9.04
CA ALA A 562 -1.83 -6.39 -8.93
C ALA A 562 -1.99 -4.90 -8.54
N LYS A 563 -0.92 -4.11 -8.71
CA LYS A 563 -0.93 -2.64 -8.58
C LYS A 563 -1.43 -2.00 -9.88
N GLU A 564 -2.02 -0.83 -9.75
CA GLU A 564 -2.58 -0.10 -10.89
C GLU A 564 -1.46 0.54 -11.71
N PHE A 565 -1.50 0.36 -13.03
CA PHE A 565 -0.67 1.06 -14.00
C PHE A 565 -1.42 2.29 -14.51
N ASP A 566 -0.87 3.47 -14.25
CA ASP A 566 -1.38 4.73 -14.80
C ASP A 566 -0.84 4.89 -16.23
N GLU A 567 -1.67 4.54 -17.22
CA GLU A 567 -1.36 4.73 -18.65
C GLU A 567 -0.98 6.19 -18.97
N GLU A 568 -1.44 7.15 -18.17
CA GLU A 568 -1.16 8.57 -18.33
C GLU A 568 0.31 8.94 -18.08
N THR A 569 0.99 8.25 -17.15
CA THR A 569 2.40 8.54 -16.75
C THR A 569 3.36 7.39 -17.04
N GLY A 570 2.84 6.21 -17.37
CA GLY A 570 3.62 4.98 -17.52
C GLY A 570 4.08 4.36 -16.18
N MET A 571 3.46 4.74 -15.06
CA MET A 571 3.93 4.38 -13.71
C MET A 571 2.93 3.49 -12.96
N TYR A 572 3.44 2.65 -12.06
CA TYR A 572 2.63 1.89 -11.12
C TYR A 572 2.39 2.65 -9.80
N TYR A 573 1.14 2.77 -9.38
CA TYR A 573 0.79 3.31 -8.06
C TYR A 573 0.80 2.20 -6.99
N TYR A 574 1.68 2.34 -5.99
CA TYR A 574 1.85 1.35 -4.92
C TYR A 574 1.17 1.72 -3.59
N GLY A 575 0.59 2.91 -3.46
CA GLY A 575 0.09 3.49 -2.22
C GLY A 575 0.94 4.68 -1.80
N ALA A 576 2.10 4.40 -1.18
CA ALA A 576 3.01 5.44 -0.68
C ALA A 576 3.93 6.06 -1.75
N ARG A 577 4.09 5.44 -2.94
CA ARG A 577 5.01 5.85 -3.99
C ARG A 577 4.53 5.44 -5.39
N TYR A 578 5.09 6.10 -6.40
CA TYR A 578 4.97 5.76 -7.82
C TYR A 578 6.25 5.06 -8.32
N TYR A 579 6.11 3.93 -8.99
CA TYR A 579 7.20 3.10 -9.51
C TYR A 579 7.21 3.11 -11.04
N GLU A 580 8.35 3.45 -11.64
CA GLU A 580 8.50 3.40 -13.10
C GLU A 580 9.25 2.10 -13.50
N PRO A 581 8.57 1.13 -14.13
CA PRO A 581 9.15 -0.18 -14.44
C PRO A 581 10.31 -0.14 -15.45
N ARG A 582 10.30 0.75 -16.46
CA ARG A 582 11.35 0.84 -17.50
C ARG A 582 12.68 1.34 -16.91
N LEU A 583 12.66 2.37 -16.06
CA LEU A 583 13.80 2.82 -15.27
C LEU A 583 14.13 1.87 -14.11
N SER A 584 13.12 1.14 -13.60
CA SER A 584 13.21 0.22 -12.46
C SER A 584 13.51 0.89 -11.12
N LEU A 585 12.93 2.08 -10.93
CA LEU A 585 13.13 2.94 -9.78
C LEU A 585 11.81 3.55 -9.27
N TRP A 586 11.79 3.96 -8.02
CA TRP A 586 10.75 4.84 -7.47
C TRP A 586 10.98 6.28 -7.92
N MET A 587 9.89 7.02 -8.21
CA MET A 587 9.95 8.42 -8.67
C MET A 587 10.04 9.43 -7.52
N SER A 588 9.70 9.02 -6.30
CA SER A 588 9.94 9.76 -5.07
C SER A 588 10.88 9.01 -4.15
N ILE A 589 11.54 9.76 -3.26
CA ILE A 589 12.37 9.18 -2.21
C ILE A 589 11.51 8.28 -1.31
N ASP A 590 12.11 7.24 -0.71
CA ASP A 590 11.42 6.46 0.31
C ASP A 590 10.93 7.39 1.44
N PRO A 591 9.62 7.42 1.80
CA PRO A 591 9.12 8.27 2.87
C PRO A 591 9.77 7.97 4.23
N ILE A 592 10.36 6.78 4.40
CA ILE A 592 11.16 6.41 5.58
C ILE A 592 12.68 6.55 5.36
N SER A 593 13.15 7.28 4.34
CA SER A 593 14.60 7.51 4.15
C SER A 593 15.16 8.52 5.14
N ASN A 594 14.48 9.65 5.29
CA ASN A 594 14.88 10.80 6.08
C ASN A 594 14.01 10.94 7.34
N TYR A 595 14.48 11.73 8.31
CA TYR A 595 13.69 12.07 9.49
C TYR A 595 12.62 13.12 9.14
N ASP A 596 11.35 12.74 9.20
CA ASP A 596 10.20 13.65 9.19
C ASP A 596 9.50 13.57 10.56
N PRO A 597 9.33 14.66 11.32
CA PRO A 597 8.65 14.63 12.62
C PRO A 597 7.17 14.20 12.57
N ARG A 598 6.55 14.13 11.38
CA ARG A 598 5.21 13.58 11.12
C ARG A 598 5.24 12.08 10.84
N ASN A 599 6.35 11.56 10.30
CA ASN A 599 6.53 10.13 10.03
C ASN A 599 7.29 9.47 11.19
N SER A 600 6.63 8.53 11.86
CA SER A 600 7.19 7.80 13.01
C SER A 600 8.26 6.76 12.65
N GLU A 601 8.67 6.68 11.39
CA GLU A 601 9.54 5.64 10.84
C GLU A 601 10.57 6.29 9.90
N ASN A 602 11.87 6.00 10.06
CA ASN A 602 12.92 6.43 9.14
C ASN A 602 14.06 5.38 9.03
N TYR A 603 15.11 5.62 8.23
CA TYR A 603 16.28 4.73 8.11
C TYR A 603 17.46 5.20 8.97
N LEU A 604 17.51 6.49 9.31
CA LEU A 604 18.57 7.12 10.10
C LEU A 604 18.58 6.62 11.56
N ASP A 605 17.41 6.23 12.06
CA ASP A 605 17.19 5.59 13.37
C ASP A 605 17.81 4.17 13.48
N GLY A 606 18.21 3.56 12.36
CA GLY A 606 18.79 2.22 12.29
C GLY A 606 17.77 1.07 12.45
N GLU A 607 16.47 1.38 12.43
CA GLU A 607 15.40 0.44 12.77
C GLU A 607 14.78 -0.20 11.54
N HIS A 608 14.15 0.60 10.69
CA HIS A 608 13.21 0.14 9.67
C HIS A 608 13.96 -0.59 8.56
N ASN A 609 13.63 -1.87 8.32
CA ASN A 609 14.40 -2.77 7.46
C ASN A 609 15.91 -2.87 7.80
N GLY A 610 16.33 -2.56 9.03
CA GLY A 610 17.74 -2.44 9.45
C GLY A 610 18.38 -1.07 9.21
N GLY A 611 17.59 -0.06 8.81
CA GLY A 611 17.99 1.32 8.58
C GLY A 611 19.25 1.46 7.72
N VAL A 612 20.08 2.45 8.03
CA VAL A 612 21.38 2.68 7.37
C VAL A 612 22.40 1.54 7.53
N LEU A 613 22.17 0.56 8.43
CA LEU A 613 23.06 -0.60 8.59
C LEU A 613 22.76 -1.73 7.59
N ASN A 614 21.55 -1.77 7.03
CA ASN A 614 21.27 -2.54 5.83
C ASN A 614 21.67 -1.68 4.64
N TYR A 615 22.83 -1.98 4.04
CA TYR A 615 23.40 -1.23 2.91
C TYR A 615 22.43 -1.08 1.71
N LEU A 616 21.44 -1.98 1.59
CA LEU A 616 20.41 -1.93 0.55
C LEU A 616 19.41 -0.77 0.75
N ASN A 617 19.21 -0.28 1.98
CA ASN A 617 18.33 0.86 2.29
C ASN A 617 18.99 2.21 2.00
N LEU A 618 20.32 2.25 1.78
CA LEU A 618 21.06 3.49 1.53
C LEU A 618 20.70 4.12 0.18
N ASN A 619 20.18 3.34 -0.76
CA ASN A 619 19.58 3.86 -1.98
C ASN A 619 18.04 3.85 -1.85
N PRO A 620 17.40 4.98 -1.49
CA PRO A 620 15.97 5.02 -1.22
C PRO A 620 15.08 4.93 -2.47
N TYR A 621 15.67 4.92 -3.67
CA TYR A 621 14.94 4.87 -4.94
C TYR A 621 14.86 3.45 -5.55
N ILE A 622 15.53 2.43 -4.99
CA ILE A 622 15.49 1.08 -5.59
C ILE A 622 14.23 0.31 -5.25
N TYR A 623 13.72 -0.41 -6.25
CA TYR A 623 12.62 -1.35 -6.09
C TYR A 623 13.13 -2.71 -5.61
N CYS A 624 12.52 -3.25 -4.55
CA CYS A 624 12.71 -4.63 -4.06
C CYS A 624 14.16 -5.11 -3.96
N TYR A 625 15.07 -4.22 -3.53
CA TYR A 625 16.51 -4.48 -3.44
C TYR A 625 17.14 -5.03 -4.73
N GLN A 626 16.60 -4.66 -5.90
CA GLN A 626 17.00 -5.17 -7.21
C GLN A 626 16.77 -6.69 -7.39
N SER A 627 15.85 -7.30 -6.63
CA SER A 627 15.50 -8.73 -6.71
C SER A 627 13.99 -8.96 -6.97
N PRO A 628 13.42 -8.37 -8.04
CA PRO A 628 11.97 -8.22 -8.22
C PRO A 628 11.22 -9.52 -8.53
N VAL A 629 11.91 -10.58 -8.97
CA VAL A 629 11.31 -11.90 -9.24
C VAL A 629 11.02 -12.66 -7.93
N LYS A 630 11.71 -12.30 -6.84
CA LYS A 630 11.63 -12.95 -5.53
C LYS A 630 10.86 -12.14 -4.50
N LEU A 631 11.02 -10.82 -4.55
CA LEU A 631 10.49 -9.87 -3.58
C LEU A 631 9.45 -8.97 -4.25
N LYS A 632 8.48 -8.53 -3.45
CA LYS A 632 7.53 -7.47 -3.80
C LYS A 632 7.46 -6.47 -2.67
N ASP A 633 7.24 -5.20 -2.99
CA ASP A 633 6.88 -4.19 -2.01
C ASP A 633 5.35 -4.18 -1.85
N PRO A 634 4.80 -4.57 -0.67
CA PRO A 634 3.37 -4.49 -0.45
C PRO A 634 2.92 -3.03 -0.23
N ASN A 635 3.73 -2.24 0.48
CA ASN A 635 3.47 -0.88 0.98
C ASN A 635 4.68 -0.17 1.67
N GLY A 636 5.54 -0.89 2.44
CA GLY A 636 6.87 -0.44 2.93
C GLY A 636 7.38 -0.73 4.37
N LYS A 637 6.56 -1.06 5.40
CA LYS A 637 6.84 -0.70 6.84
C LYS A 637 6.85 -1.86 7.92
N GLN A 638 6.92 -1.54 9.25
CA GLN A 638 6.25 -2.21 10.43
C GLN A 638 7.02 -3.07 11.50
N VAL A 639 6.59 -3.03 12.80
CA VAL A 639 6.54 -3.98 14.00
C VAL A 639 5.89 -3.28 15.25
N ILE A 640 6.19 -3.51 16.54
CA ILE A 640 5.69 -2.67 17.67
C ILE A 640 6.63 -2.54 18.91
N ALA A 641 6.76 -1.32 19.45
CA ALA A 641 7.27 -1.01 20.79
C ALA A 641 6.34 -0.06 21.59
N VAL A 642 6.36 -0.14 22.92
CA VAL A 642 5.34 0.40 23.84
C VAL A 642 5.96 1.20 25.00
N HIS A 643 5.84 2.52 24.93
CA HIS A 643 6.48 3.46 25.85
C HIS A 643 5.86 3.46 27.27
N GLY A 644 6.51 4.15 28.22
CA GLY A 644 6.14 4.19 29.63
C GLY A 644 5.01 5.14 30.04
N THR A 645 4.75 5.18 31.35
CA THR A 645 3.91 6.21 32.01
C THR A 645 4.51 7.61 31.82
N TRP A 646 3.65 8.62 31.64
CA TRP A 646 4.03 10.04 31.45
C TRP A 646 5.06 10.27 30.31
N SER A 647 5.09 9.32 29.38
CA SER A 647 6.05 9.19 28.30
C SER A 647 5.27 9.07 26.99
N SER A 648 5.96 9.10 25.85
CA SER A 648 5.40 8.89 24.51
C SER A 648 6.34 8.01 23.69
N ASN A 649 5.97 7.71 22.45
CA ASN A 649 6.86 7.08 21.48
C ASN A 649 8.26 7.75 21.37
N LYS A 650 8.40 9.03 21.72
CA LYS A 650 9.68 9.77 21.77
C LYS A 650 10.64 9.34 22.89
N THR A 651 10.21 8.48 23.82
CA THR A 651 11.06 8.02 24.93
C THR A 651 12.19 7.10 24.47
N TRP A 652 12.02 6.37 23.36
CA TRP A 652 12.99 5.40 22.86
C TRP A 652 14.17 6.08 22.12
N GLN A 653 15.28 6.35 22.81
CA GLN A 653 16.46 7.01 22.20
C GLN A 653 17.51 6.01 21.67
N ASN A 654 17.56 4.76 22.17
CA ASN A 654 18.44 3.70 21.66
C ASN A 654 17.67 2.57 20.95
N GLN A 655 16.70 3.03 20.16
CA GLN A 655 15.97 2.32 19.11
C GLN A 655 16.82 1.25 18.37
N SER A 656 17.88 1.67 17.66
CA SER A 656 18.81 0.76 16.95
C SER A 656 19.40 -0.37 17.81
N GLY A 657 19.71 -0.11 19.09
CA GLY A 657 20.21 -1.12 20.01
C GLY A 657 19.15 -2.18 20.33
N ILE A 658 17.92 -1.75 20.61
CA ILE A 658 16.81 -2.66 20.93
C ILE A 658 16.56 -3.58 19.73
N ASN A 659 16.56 -3.03 18.50
CA ASN A 659 16.36 -3.83 17.28
C ASN A 659 17.48 -4.84 17.05
N ARG A 660 18.73 -4.44 17.27
CA ARG A 660 19.89 -5.35 17.17
C ARG A 660 19.72 -6.50 18.17
N TYR A 661 19.34 -6.20 19.41
CA TYR A 661 19.08 -7.23 20.42
C TYR A 661 17.92 -8.14 20.04
N THR A 662 16.76 -7.61 19.65
CA THR A 662 15.57 -8.42 19.32
C THR A 662 15.75 -9.21 18.02
N ARG A 663 16.45 -8.66 17.02
CA ARG A 663 16.86 -9.37 15.80
C ARG A 663 17.76 -10.57 16.14
N LYS A 664 18.80 -10.36 16.96
CA LYS A 664 19.74 -11.40 17.42
C LYS A 664 19.06 -12.47 18.29
N THR A 665 18.15 -12.06 19.18
CA THR A 665 17.62 -12.92 20.26
C THR A 665 16.30 -13.60 19.91
N PHE A 666 15.43 -12.96 19.13
CA PHE A 666 14.09 -13.45 18.82
C PHE A 666 13.86 -13.75 17.33
N GLY A 667 14.67 -13.15 16.44
CA GLY A 667 14.64 -13.37 15.00
C GLY A 667 13.80 -12.34 14.21
N ASN A 668 13.42 -11.21 14.81
CA ASN A 668 12.65 -10.17 14.15
C ASN A 668 13.42 -9.50 12.99
N LYS A 669 12.75 -9.27 11.88
CA LYS A 669 13.25 -8.55 10.70
C LYS A 669 12.62 -7.16 10.58
N SER A 670 11.39 -7.05 11.07
CA SER A 670 10.52 -5.89 11.15
C SER A 670 10.75 -5.06 12.42
N PHE A 671 10.65 -3.70 12.34
CA PHE A 671 10.78 -2.71 13.44
C PHE A 671 9.79 -1.52 13.31
N ASN A 672 9.21 -1.02 14.42
CA ASN A 672 8.31 0.15 14.52
C ASN A 672 8.09 0.50 16.00
N TYR A 673 8.15 1.80 16.30
CA TYR A 673 8.05 2.34 17.66
C TYR A 673 6.89 3.34 17.77
N SER A 674 5.98 3.33 16.78
CA SER A 674 4.93 4.34 16.64
C SER A 674 3.67 4.08 17.45
N PHE A 675 3.57 2.93 18.10
CA PHE A 675 2.49 2.65 19.03
C PHE A 675 2.55 3.59 20.25
N ASN A 676 1.60 4.51 20.27
CA ASN A 676 1.50 5.56 21.27
C ASN A 676 0.21 5.38 22.08
N TRP A 677 0.28 5.54 23.40
CA TRP A 677 -0.86 5.49 24.31
C TRP A 677 -0.81 6.67 25.28
N SER A 678 -1.77 6.75 26.21
CA SER A 678 -1.93 7.93 27.08
C SER A 678 -0.79 8.16 28.09
N GLY A 679 0.16 7.22 28.23
CA GLY A 679 1.10 7.20 29.36
C GLY A 679 0.39 7.21 30.71
N GLY A 680 -0.86 6.74 30.73
CA GLY A 680 -1.82 6.94 31.81
C GLY A 680 -1.55 6.07 33.02
N ASN A 681 -1.54 6.69 34.20
CA ASN A 681 -1.14 6.04 35.45
C ASN A 681 -2.27 5.28 36.16
N TYR A 682 -3.29 4.83 35.41
CA TYR A 682 -4.46 4.08 35.89
C TYR A 682 -4.63 2.78 35.08
N THR A 683 -5.09 1.72 35.73
CA THR A 683 -5.31 0.38 35.17
C THR A 683 -6.21 0.42 33.94
N SER A 684 -7.33 1.14 34.01
CA SER A 684 -8.26 1.34 32.89
C SER A 684 -7.60 1.94 31.64
N MET A 685 -6.60 2.81 31.80
CA MET A 685 -5.85 3.40 30.70
C MET A 685 -4.87 2.39 30.09
N ARG A 686 -4.24 1.54 30.91
CA ARG A 686 -3.38 0.44 30.45
C ARG A 686 -4.18 -0.64 29.73
N THR A 687 -5.34 -1.05 30.26
CA THR A 687 -6.27 -1.98 29.59
C THR A 687 -6.75 -1.45 28.24
N THR A 688 -7.02 -0.14 28.14
CA THR A 688 -7.39 0.52 26.88
C THR A 688 -6.21 0.51 25.90
N ALA A 689 -5.00 0.82 26.37
CA ALA A 689 -3.78 0.73 25.56
C ALA A 689 -3.51 -0.69 25.09
N ALA A 690 -3.71 -1.71 25.94
CA ALA A 690 -3.50 -3.11 25.61
C ALA A 690 -4.42 -3.57 24.46
N LYS A 691 -5.69 -3.17 24.47
CA LYS A 691 -6.63 -3.44 23.37
C LYS A 691 -6.24 -2.72 22.08
N ASN A 692 -5.75 -1.48 22.16
CA ASN A 692 -5.22 -0.77 21.00
C ASN A 692 -3.95 -1.42 20.45
N LEU A 693 -3.11 -1.99 21.32
CA LEU A 693 -1.89 -2.72 20.95
C LEU A 693 -2.22 -4.05 20.26
N VAL A 694 -3.25 -4.76 20.70
CA VAL A 694 -3.84 -5.92 20.00
C VAL A 694 -4.31 -5.53 18.60
N LYS A 695 -5.08 -4.43 18.49
CA LYS A 695 -5.53 -3.93 17.18
C LYS A 695 -4.36 -3.60 16.26
N LYS A 696 -3.34 -2.88 16.76
CA LYS A 696 -2.14 -2.55 15.98
C LYS A 696 -1.41 -3.83 15.55
N ALA A 697 -1.22 -4.79 16.44
CA ALA A 697 -0.61 -6.08 16.11
C ALA A 697 -1.36 -6.80 14.98
N LEU A 698 -2.69 -6.87 15.05
CA LEU A 698 -3.52 -7.44 13.98
C LEU A 698 -3.36 -6.68 12.65
N GLU A 699 -3.36 -5.34 12.68
CA GLU A 699 -3.16 -4.50 11.48
C GLU A 699 -1.84 -4.83 10.79
N LEU A 700 -0.74 -4.91 11.54
CA LEU A 700 0.57 -5.20 10.95
C LEU A 700 0.69 -6.64 10.44
N ARG A 701 0.17 -7.59 11.23
CA ARG A 701 0.16 -9.02 10.91
C ARG A 701 -0.60 -9.37 9.63
N ARG A 702 -1.50 -8.50 9.12
CA ARG A 702 -2.19 -8.67 7.82
C ARG A 702 -1.25 -8.65 6.61
N SER A 703 -0.12 -7.97 6.71
CA SER A 703 0.85 -7.80 5.61
C SER A 703 2.11 -8.67 5.74
N LEU A 704 2.24 -9.43 6.82
CA LEU A 704 3.44 -10.20 7.16
C LEU A 704 3.18 -11.72 7.09
N PRO A 705 4.15 -12.55 6.65
CA PRO A 705 4.01 -14.02 6.70
C PRO A 705 3.90 -14.51 8.16
N ARG A 706 3.13 -15.58 8.43
CA ARG A 706 2.93 -16.11 9.81
C ARG A 706 4.24 -16.50 10.53
N SER A 707 5.29 -16.80 9.76
CA SER A 707 6.62 -17.13 10.27
C SER A 707 7.44 -15.93 10.78
N GLU A 708 7.00 -14.69 10.54
CA GLU A 708 7.64 -13.49 11.09
C GLU A 708 7.20 -13.30 12.56
N PRO A 709 8.13 -13.34 13.55
CA PRO A 709 7.77 -13.26 14.96
C PRO A 709 7.17 -11.90 15.33
N LEU A 710 6.15 -11.91 16.19
CA LEU A 710 5.65 -10.69 16.83
C LEU A 710 6.42 -10.47 18.14
N THR A 711 7.21 -9.41 18.20
CA THR A 711 7.89 -9.01 19.44
C THR A 711 7.32 -7.70 19.93
N ILE A 712 6.94 -7.65 21.20
CA ILE A 712 6.56 -6.43 21.89
C ILE A 712 7.70 -6.03 22.82
N VAL A 713 8.21 -4.82 22.65
CA VAL A 713 9.15 -4.20 23.58
C VAL A 713 8.40 -3.18 24.43
N GLY A 714 8.44 -3.32 25.76
CA GLY A 714 7.71 -2.45 26.67
C GLY A 714 8.61 -1.81 27.72
N HIS A 715 8.65 -0.47 27.76
CA HIS A 715 9.37 0.28 28.78
C HIS A 715 8.45 0.66 29.94
N SER A 716 8.92 0.54 31.18
CA SER A 716 8.17 1.00 32.36
C SER A 716 6.77 0.34 32.36
N HIS A 717 5.70 1.08 32.65
CA HIS A 717 4.31 0.58 32.54
C HIS A 717 3.86 0.21 31.11
N GLY A 718 4.60 0.57 30.06
CA GLY A 718 4.41 0.03 28.72
C GLY A 718 4.68 -1.47 28.62
N GLY A 719 5.55 -2.01 29.49
CA GLY A 719 5.68 -3.46 29.67
C GLY A 719 4.44 -4.11 30.27
N ASN A 720 3.76 -3.42 31.18
CA ASN A 720 2.50 -3.89 31.77
C ASN A 720 1.35 -3.85 30.73
N VAL A 721 1.31 -2.83 29.87
CA VAL A 721 0.45 -2.79 28.67
C VAL A 721 0.76 -3.95 27.71
N GLY A 722 2.04 -4.23 27.46
CA GLY A 722 2.47 -5.34 26.63
C GLY A 722 2.07 -6.72 27.17
N ILE A 723 2.21 -6.95 28.48
CA ILE A 723 1.77 -8.17 29.17
C ILE A 723 0.26 -8.37 29.04
N GLU A 724 -0.53 -7.32 29.29
CA GLU A 724 -1.98 -7.38 29.19
C GLU A 724 -2.43 -7.61 27.74
N ALA A 725 -1.77 -6.97 26.76
CA ALA A 725 -2.03 -7.19 25.34
C ALA A 725 -1.68 -8.62 24.90
N ILE A 726 -0.53 -9.16 25.31
CA ILE A 726 -0.13 -10.54 24.98
C ILE A 726 -1.09 -11.56 25.61
N ASN A 727 -1.55 -11.33 26.83
CA ASN A 727 -2.55 -12.19 27.48
C ASN A 727 -3.86 -12.25 26.68
N LEU A 728 -4.24 -11.17 26.01
CA LEU A 728 -5.34 -11.17 25.04
C LEU A 728 -4.94 -11.91 23.76
N MET A 729 -3.81 -11.54 23.12
CA MET A 729 -3.34 -12.12 21.85
C MET A 729 -3.23 -13.64 21.89
N VAL A 730 -2.71 -14.25 22.95
CA VAL A 730 -2.55 -15.72 22.97
C VAL A 730 -3.89 -16.44 22.90
N THR A 731 -4.94 -15.89 23.52
CA THR A 731 -6.30 -16.46 23.46
C THR A 731 -7.00 -16.27 22.11
N MET A 732 -6.41 -15.48 21.19
CA MET A 732 -7.01 -15.14 19.90
C MET A 732 -6.49 -16.07 18.79
N PRO A 733 -7.38 -16.64 17.95
CA PRO A 733 -6.99 -17.55 16.85
C PRO A 733 -5.94 -16.97 15.89
N GLU A 734 -5.98 -15.66 15.63
CA GLU A 734 -5.08 -14.96 14.69
C GLU A 734 -3.61 -15.00 15.10
N PHE A 735 -3.32 -15.27 16.38
CA PHE A 735 -1.96 -15.39 16.90
C PHE A 735 -1.59 -16.83 17.31
N LYS A 736 -2.44 -17.82 17.03
CA LYS A 736 -2.24 -19.22 17.45
C LYS A 736 -0.84 -19.76 17.08
N ASP A 737 -0.45 -19.58 15.82
CA ASP A 737 0.84 -20.06 15.28
C ASP A 737 1.87 -18.93 15.12
N VAL A 738 1.57 -17.72 15.61
CA VAL A 738 2.51 -16.59 15.59
C VAL A 738 3.46 -16.74 16.78
N LYS A 739 4.77 -16.78 16.52
CA LYS A 739 5.79 -16.75 17.59
C LYS A 739 5.77 -15.38 18.27
N ILE A 740 5.31 -15.32 19.52
CA ILE A 740 5.26 -14.08 20.32
C ILE A 740 6.48 -14.01 21.25
N ASN A 741 7.12 -12.85 21.33
CA ASN A 741 8.18 -12.56 22.30
C ASN A 741 7.88 -11.25 23.05
N LEU A 742 8.33 -11.17 24.29
CA LEU A 742 8.18 -9.99 25.15
C LEU A 742 9.55 -9.57 25.69
N LEU A 743 9.88 -8.30 25.50
CA LEU A 743 11.02 -7.66 26.15
C LEU A 743 10.51 -6.53 27.06
N THR A 744 10.54 -6.75 28.36
CA THR A 744 10.24 -5.69 29.35
C THR A 744 11.52 -5.00 29.77
N ILE A 745 11.52 -3.66 29.83
CA ILE A 745 12.68 -2.85 30.22
C ILE A 745 12.26 -1.88 31.30
N ASN A 746 12.88 -1.98 32.47
CA ASN A 746 12.56 -1.18 33.65
C ASN A 746 11.06 -1.18 34.02
N THR A 747 10.35 -2.27 33.71
CA THR A 747 8.92 -2.43 34.00
C THR A 747 8.70 -2.68 35.50
N PRO A 748 7.78 -1.96 36.17
CA PRO A 748 7.37 -2.28 37.53
C PRO A 748 6.62 -3.61 37.55
N VAL A 749 7.23 -4.64 38.16
CA VAL A 749 6.65 -5.98 38.23
C VAL A 749 5.57 -6.01 39.31
N ARG A 750 4.33 -6.31 38.93
CA ARG A 750 3.21 -6.38 39.87
C ARG A 750 2.42 -7.67 39.69
N ASN A 751 1.75 -8.11 40.75
CA ASN A 751 0.99 -9.37 40.75
C ASN A 751 -0.24 -9.33 39.82
N ASP A 752 -0.80 -8.14 39.57
CA ASP A 752 -1.89 -7.89 38.62
C ASP A 752 -1.44 -7.82 37.15
N TYR A 753 -0.13 -7.68 36.89
CA TYR A 753 0.48 -7.67 35.57
C TYR A 753 1.47 -8.83 35.40
N GLN A 754 0.94 -10.04 35.26
CA GLN A 754 1.70 -11.24 34.94
C GLN A 754 1.20 -11.86 33.64
N LEU A 755 2.08 -12.51 32.87
CA LEU A 755 1.66 -13.34 31.74
C LEU A 755 0.76 -14.47 32.25
N SER A 756 -0.33 -14.77 31.53
CA SER A 756 -1.26 -15.86 31.84
C SER A 756 -0.57 -17.22 31.76
N LYS A 757 -1.15 -18.28 32.33
CA LYS A 757 -0.58 -19.64 32.24
C LYS A 757 -0.37 -20.09 30.79
N GLU A 758 -1.25 -19.70 29.88
CA GLU A 758 -1.10 -19.97 28.44
C GLU A 758 0.02 -19.14 27.81
N ALA A 759 0.08 -17.83 28.12
CA ALA A 759 1.13 -16.97 27.59
C ALA A 759 2.53 -17.42 28.07
N GLN A 760 2.66 -17.87 29.32
CA GLN A 760 3.90 -18.42 29.88
C GLN A 760 4.43 -19.65 29.14
N GLN A 761 3.58 -20.39 28.42
CA GLN A 761 3.98 -21.57 27.64
C GLN A 761 4.35 -21.23 26.18
N ARG A 762 3.92 -20.07 25.68
CA ARG A 762 4.02 -19.69 24.26
C ARG A 762 4.94 -18.48 23.98
N VAL A 763 5.25 -17.69 25.01
CA VAL A 763 5.94 -16.41 24.88
C VAL A 763 7.37 -16.51 25.40
N THR A 764 8.35 -16.07 24.60
CA THR A 764 9.72 -15.89 25.10
C THR A 764 9.81 -14.53 25.82
N HIS A 765 9.86 -14.52 27.16
CA HIS A 765 9.93 -13.29 27.96
C HIS A 765 11.35 -13.04 28.48
N ILE A 766 11.91 -11.88 28.12
CA ILE A 766 13.15 -11.33 28.67
C ILE A 766 12.82 -10.02 29.41
N ASN A 767 13.43 -9.82 30.58
CA ASN A 767 13.21 -8.65 31.42
C ASN A 767 14.54 -8.00 31.79
N VAL A 768 14.75 -6.76 31.38
CA VAL A 768 15.91 -5.93 31.74
C VAL A 768 15.52 -5.02 32.90
N TYR A 769 16.29 -5.04 33.98
CA TYR A 769 15.99 -4.24 35.18
C TYR A 769 17.24 -3.61 35.80
N ASP A 770 17.06 -2.42 36.37
CA ASP A 770 18.10 -1.72 37.12
C ASP A 770 17.77 -1.74 38.64
N PRO A 771 18.65 -2.27 39.51
CA PRO A 771 18.45 -2.25 40.96
C PRO A 771 18.33 -0.85 41.57
N SER A 772 18.85 0.19 40.89
CA SER A 772 18.81 1.58 41.32
C SER A 772 17.53 2.30 40.89
N ASP A 773 16.77 1.75 39.93
CA ASP A 773 15.51 2.36 39.47
C ASP A 773 14.45 2.34 40.60
N PRO A 774 13.98 3.52 41.07
CA PRO A 774 12.97 3.61 42.12
C PRO A 774 11.54 3.42 41.58
N VAL A 775 11.29 3.60 40.28
CA VAL A 775 9.96 3.48 39.65
C VAL A 775 9.53 2.02 39.63
N GLN A 776 10.44 1.09 39.35
CA GLN A 776 10.14 -0.35 39.33
C GLN A 776 9.59 -0.88 40.65
N ILE A 777 10.05 -0.38 41.80
CA ILE A 777 9.62 -0.86 43.13
C ILE A 777 8.46 -0.06 43.73
N LYS A 778 8.27 1.21 43.32
CA LYS A 778 7.23 2.09 43.87
C LYS A 778 6.00 2.26 42.98
N GLY A 779 5.97 1.64 41.79
CA GLY A 779 4.82 1.66 40.89
C GLY A 779 4.53 3.00 40.20
N GLY A 780 5.32 4.06 40.43
CA GLY A 780 5.18 5.33 39.70
C GLY A 780 4.27 6.39 40.34
N ASN A 781 4.21 6.49 41.67
CA ASN A 781 3.57 7.62 42.36
C ASN A 781 4.30 8.96 42.12
N SER A 782 3.56 10.07 42.19
CA SER A 782 4.10 11.43 42.30
C SER A 782 4.61 11.69 43.73
N PHE A 783 5.86 12.10 43.91
CA PHE A 783 6.49 12.26 45.24
C PHE A 783 6.86 13.72 45.58
N ARG A 784 5.95 14.54 46.12
CA ARG A 784 6.39 15.80 46.74
C ARG A 784 7.20 15.52 48.01
N VAL A 785 8.53 15.65 47.93
CA VAL A 785 9.40 15.83 49.09
C VAL A 785 9.44 17.32 49.37
N LEU A 786 8.79 17.75 50.45
CA LEU A 786 8.91 19.12 50.96
C LEU A 786 10.10 19.16 51.96
N PRO A 787 10.94 20.21 51.96
CA PRO A 787 12.11 20.27 52.84
C PRO A 787 11.78 20.12 54.33
N ASP A 788 10.63 20.64 54.75
CA ASP A 788 10.34 20.89 56.17
C ASP A 788 9.47 19.83 56.84
N ASN A 789 8.93 18.85 56.09
CA ASN A 789 8.21 17.72 56.71
C ASN A 789 8.18 16.45 55.82
N PRO A 790 9.00 15.43 56.10
CA PRO A 790 9.06 14.19 55.32
C PRO A 790 7.92 13.18 55.62
N SER A 791 6.98 13.49 56.54
CA SER A 791 6.06 12.48 57.09
C SER A 791 4.65 12.40 56.46
N THR A 792 4.27 13.31 55.55
CA THR A 792 2.92 13.33 54.95
C THR A 792 2.89 13.12 53.44
N THR A 793 2.83 11.87 53.00
CA THR A 793 2.62 11.50 51.59
C THR A 793 1.14 11.24 51.26
N LYS A 794 0.59 11.97 50.28
CA LYS A 794 -0.64 11.60 49.55
C LYS A 794 -0.37 11.59 48.04
N GLY A 795 -0.48 10.43 47.41
CA GLY A 795 -0.35 10.26 45.96
C GLY A 795 -1.70 10.30 45.24
N THR A 796 -1.68 10.67 43.96
CA THR A 796 -2.86 10.68 43.07
C THR A 796 -2.69 9.62 41.96
N GLY A 797 -3.14 8.39 42.22
CA GLY A 797 -3.06 7.26 41.28
C GLY A 797 -3.32 5.90 41.92
N GLU A 798 -3.45 4.84 41.11
CA GLU A 798 -3.64 3.45 41.56
C GLU A 798 -2.29 2.73 41.82
N TYR A 799 -1.55 2.99 42.92
CA TYR A 799 -0.32 2.23 43.19
C TYR A 799 -0.05 1.81 44.64
N GLY A 800 0.62 0.66 44.70
CA GLY A 800 1.19 0.01 45.87
C GLY A 800 2.49 -0.71 45.47
N GLN A 801 3.04 -1.54 46.36
CA GLN A 801 4.35 -2.17 46.21
C GLN A 801 4.53 -2.97 44.91
N ALA A 802 5.70 -2.84 44.28
CA ALA A 802 6.08 -3.53 43.06
C ALA A 802 7.51 -4.13 43.17
N GLY A 803 7.90 -4.95 42.21
CA GLY A 803 9.19 -5.64 42.13
C GLY A 803 9.94 -5.38 40.83
N ARG A 804 11.11 -6.02 40.68
CA ARG A 804 12.01 -5.84 39.52
C ARG A 804 12.16 -7.05 38.61
N MET A 805 11.83 -8.26 39.09
CA MET A 805 12.05 -9.51 38.38
C MET A 805 10.75 -10.27 38.17
N PHE A 806 10.49 -10.73 36.95
CA PHE A 806 9.37 -11.62 36.63
C PHE A 806 9.79 -13.07 36.86
N LYS A 807 8.95 -13.87 37.54
CA LYS A 807 9.29 -15.25 37.94
C LYS A 807 9.60 -16.17 36.74
N ASN A 808 8.98 -15.93 35.59
CA ASN A 808 9.04 -16.79 34.41
C ASN A 808 9.73 -16.11 33.20
N ALA A 809 10.67 -15.18 33.45
CA ALA A 809 11.42 -14.47 32.41
C ALA A 809 12.94 -14.66 32.56
N LYS A 810 13.71 -14.50 31.48
CA LYS A 810 15.17 -14.27 31.59
C LYS A 810 15.38 -12.86 32.16
N ASN A 811 15.69 -12.76 33.44
CA ASN A 811 15.94 -11.47 34.11
C ASN A 811 17.41 -11.06 33.94
N ILE A 812 17.66 -9.99 33.18
CA ILE A 812 18.98 -9.43 32.93
C ILE A 812 19.17 -8.19 33.81
N ARG A 813 20.15 -8.26 34.71
CA ARG A 813 20.52 -7.14 35.60
C ARG A 813 21.48 -6.17 34.91
N VAL A 814 21.08 -4.92 34.79
CA VAL A 814 21.98 -3.80 34.48
C VAL A 814 22.39 -3.09 35.76
N ASN A 815 23.61 -2.57 35.80
CA ASN A 815 24.13 -1.81 36.92
C ASN A 815 24.70 -0.52 36.35
N ASN A 816 23.98 0.58 36.53
CA ASN A 816 24.41 1.89 36.07
C ASN A 816 24.84 2.73 37.27
N PRO A 817 26.13 3.10 37.38
CA PRO A 817 26.61 4.06 38.35
C PRO A 817 27.12 5.32 37.64
N GLN A 818 26.34 6.40 37.67
CA GLN A 818 26.83 7.75 37.35
C GLN A 818 26.32 8.75 38.39
N GLY A 819 27.14 9.76 38.67
CA GLY A 819 26.90 10.79 39.68
C GLY A 819 25.91 11.86 39.25
N PHE A 820 25.85 12.95 40.02
CA PHE A 820 24.92 14.06 39.84
C PHE A 820 25.00 14.68 38.43
N ILE A 821 23.83 14.96 37.85
CA ILE A 821 23.66 15.73 36.61
C ILE A 821 23.07 17.09 36.98
N ASP A 822 23.61 18.16 36.39
CA ASP A 822 23.57 19.51 36.97
C ASP A 822 22.49 20.43 36.34
N HIS A 823 21.25 19.95 36.21
CA HIS A 823 20.10 20.78 35.80
C HIS A 823 18.74 20.16 36.17
N TRP A 824 17.72 21.03 36.23
CA TRP A 824 16.35 20.70 36.65
C TRP A 824 15.38 20.70 35.47
N GLU A 825 14.63 19.62 35.26
CA GLU A 825 13.48 19.61 34.35
C GLU A 825 12.15 19.53 35.13
N GLY A 826 11.16 20.34 34.75
CA GLY A 826 9.91 20.48 35.48
C GLY A 826 8.67 20.49 34.60
N ALA A 827 7.77 19.53 34.82
CA ALA A 827 6.38 19.64 34.38
C ALA A 827 5.57 20.40 35.45
N ARG A 828 5.20 21.66 35.15
CA ARG A 828 4.27 22.55 35.88
C ARG A 828 4.17 22.31 37.42
N ASN A 829 4.96 23.07 38.18
CA ASN A 829 4.86 23.30 39.63
C ASN A 829 5.29 22.18 40.60
N VAL A 830 6.20 21.29 40.20
CA VAL A 830 7.09 20.61 41.15
C VAL A 830 8.53 20.45 40.60
N MET A 831 9.51 20.63 41.48
CA MET A 831 10.95 20.40 41.25
C MET A 831 11.39 19.13 41.99
N TYR A 832 12.21 18.29 41.35
CA TYR A 832 12.81 17.11 41.97
C TYR A 832 14.28 16.95 41.55
N PRO A 833 15.18 16.52 42.46
CA PRO A 833 16.51 16.08 42.07
C PRO A 833 16.42 14.73 41.35
N VAL A 834 16.83 14.67 40.09
CA VAL A 834 16.89 13.42 39.32
C VAL A 834 18.24 12.74 39.61
N PHE A 835 18.23 11.77 40.52
CA PHE A 835 19.37 10.88 40.73
C PHE A 835 19.53 9.94 39.53
N GLY A 836 20.36 10.34 38.56
CA GLY A 836 20.86 9.50 37.47
C GLY A 836 19.81 8.99 36.47
N ASP A 837 20.27 8.61 35.29
CA ASP A 837 19.40 8.11 34.21
C ASP A 837 19.05 6.61 34.37
N PHE A 838 18.66 6.19 35.58
CA PHE A 838 18.43 4.77 35.89
C PHE A 838 17.12 4.24 35.29
N HIS A 839 16.10 5.10 35.13
CA HIS A 839 14.80 4.69 34.58
C HIS A 839 14.83 4.45 33.07
N ASN A 840 15.86 4.93 32.35
CA ASN A 840 15.96 4.79 30.90
C ASN A 840 16.98 3.73 30.42
N SER A 841 17.02 2.55 31.04
CA SER A 841 17.86 1.42 30.58
C SER A 841 17.57 0.96 29.14
N HIS A 842 16.42 1.37 28.57
CA HIS A 842 16.10 1.19 27.14
C HIS A 842 17.01 2.03 26.23
N ASN A 843 17.61 3.11 26.75
CA ASN A 843 18.59 3.95 26.06
C ASN A 843 20.03 3.42 26.17
N ARG A 844 20.29 2.37 26.95
CA ARG A 844 21.64 1.80 27.15
C ARG A 844 21.71 0.29 26.86
N VAL A 845 21.43 -0.06 25.61
CA VAL A 845 21.27 -1.48 25.20
C VAL A 845 22.56 -2.30 25.33
N LYS A 846 23.73 -1.67 25.17
CA LYS A 846 25.04 -2.32 25.30
C LYS A 846 25.27 -2.95 26.69
N ASP A 847 24.63 -2.44 27.74
CA ASP A 847 24.84 -2.86 29.13
C ASP A 847 24.20 -4.24 29.44
N TRP A 848 23.30 -4.69 28.57
CA TRP A 848 22.57 -5.95 28.66
C TRP A 848 22.67 -6.83 27.41
N GLU A 849 23.19 -6.32 26.29
CA GLU A 849 23.42 -7.11 25.06
C GLU A 849 24.49 -8.22 25.21
N ASN A 850 25.38 -8.09 26.19
CA ASN A 850 26.47 -9.03 26.50
C ASN A 850 26.14 -10.00 27.67
N LYS A 851 24.85 -10.14 28.04
CA LYS A 851 24.38 -10.93 29.20
C LYS A 851 23.17 -11.81 28.87
#